data_AF-A0A8K0Q4A8-F1
#
_entry.id   AF-A0A8K0Q4A8-F1
#
_cell.length_a   1.000
_cell.length_b   1.000
_cell.length_c   1.000
_cell.angle_alpha   90.00
_cell.angle_beta   90.00
_cell.angle_gamma   90.00
#
_symmetry.space_group_name_H-M   'P 1'
#
loop_
_entity.id
_entity.type
_entity.pdbx_description
1 polymer ?
#
loop_
_entity_poly.entity_id
_entity_poly.type
_entity_poly.pdbx_seq_one_letter_code
_entity_poly.pdbx_strand_id
1 'polypeptide(L)'
;MMPQYGIKCFVCAHQDVWSRFSGGSGAPGWTFEAAGLDIEAFTETGAAYVHGQDEERRANGFVDEREPSGPFLWPSGYQKLAASTMATLFWAGDALAPQLKCRRTPIGGQAGSEHVSIQEYLQDSFVEAFGKLADELVDLEACLGFEPLNEPHRGLVNLHDFHGWNYDTDLHIGHYPSFAQALALGSGYAQEVKFYVKSWPFPTRVSHKSVVDPKGRSAWLSLHGKSPEAQHGMGQCVWRAHGVWEWDEQKKAPVVLNKEYFEIDHRPGREGNKIEWYRDCYAPFLKKFSDRVSRKSSRQMSFVEPIPNEFIPPWPAKLSENKETPKQKYAVQTVINTPRPANFVYAPHFYDLNVLFSKHHAFMSVNVQGLSRGMFVLKGLYFGAQALRRNYRTQIGNVANHGKLSLGEVPTVIGEVGIPYDINGSAAFATGWYDKQRELMNALISAMEDNFVGFTLWNYNPHNRFEYGDGWNKEDFSIINGDDIGEHSLGRQDYRNRSHEDDEMYRGGRVLDVVIRPYAAKIAGKPIRSDWDHRTLRYEFEWSGEGGGEKQTTTDDLSADKARLTEVFMPNYHYANHEIRVRVSDGDWSYDAAKQTLLVRHAAHSGAARHSLVVQICDQSEHLLKRVLERRQAGPPDFLFDLIPPSWEAWFDEMANGPEVFLFCLPLLTILFAIAIQFLV
;
A
#
# COMPACT_ATOMS: atom_id res chain seq x y z
N MET A 1 -3.31 8.49 -25.38
CA MET A 1 -4.12 7.31 -25.02
C MET A 1 -4.97 7.57 -23.78
N MET A 2 -4.42 7.78 -22.57
CA MET A 2 -5.22 7.94 -21.33
C MET A 2 -6.41 8.93 -21.41
N PRO A 3 -6.28 10.16 -21.97
CA PRO A 3 -7.41 11.07 -22.07
C PRO A 3 -8.59 10.55 -22.92
N GLN A 4 -8.32 9.70 -23.92
CA GLN A 4 -9.37 9.11 -24.78
C GLN A 4 -10.29 8.18 -23.99
N TYR A 5 -9.78 7.60 -22.90
CA TYR A 5 -10.51 6.70 -22.00
C TYR A 5 -10.92 7.40 -20.69
N GLY A 6 -10.74 8.72 -20.58
CA GLY A 6 -11.04 9.47 -19.35
C GLY A 6 -10.12 9.14 -18.16
N ILE A 7 -9.00 8.45 -18.38
CA ILE A 7 -8.08 8.03 -17.32
C ILE A 7 -7.21 9.21 -16.90
N LYS A 8 -7.09 9.38 -15.58
CA LYS A 8 -6.14 10.28 -14.92
C LYS A 8 -5.09 9.46 -14.18
N CYS A 9 -3.88 10.00 -14.05
CA CYS A 9 -2.79 9.36 -13.34
C CYS A 9 -2.00 10.37 -12.52
N PHE A 10 -1.29 9.90 -11.50
CA PHE A 10 -0.18 10.60 -10.89
C PHE A 10 1.06 9.71 -11.02
N VAL A 11 2.24 10.32 -11.04
CA VAL A 11 3.50 9.60 -11.17
C VAL A 11 4.04 9.32 -9.77
N CYS A 12 4.10 8.04 -9.40
CA CYS A 12 4.73 7.59 -8.18
C CYS A 12 6.23 7.38 -8.37
N ALA A 13 7.05 8.02 -7.52
CA ALA A 13 8.47 7.73 -7.44
C ALA A 13 8.69 6.44 -6.64
N HIS A 14 8.38 5.31 -7.29
CA HIS A 14 8.32 3.99 -6.66
C HIS A 14 9.68 3.49 -6.16
N GLN A 15 9.70 2.93 -4.95
CA GLN A 15 10.82 2.20 -4.39
C GLN A 15 10.30 1.18 -3.38
N ASP A 16 11.07 0.11 -3.22
CA ASP A 16 10.96 -0.81 -2.10
C ASP A 16 12.37 -1.18 -1.67
N VAL A 17 12.67 -1.11 -0.38
CA VAL A 17 13.99 -1.48 0.16
C VAL A 17 15.12 -0.80 -0.63
N TRP A 18 14.94 0.46 -0.99
CA TRP A 18 15.88 1.30 -1.75
C TRP A 18 16.14 0.90 -3.21
N SER A 19 16.46 -0.36 -3.52
CA SER A 19 16.93 -0.79 -4.83
C SER A 19 16.79 -2.29 -5.05
N ARG A 20 16.80 -2.73 -6.31
CA ARG A 20 16.92 -4.16 -6.66
C ARG A 20 18.17 -4.83 -6.14
N PHE A 21 19.25 -4.07 -6.00
CA PHE A 21 20.50 -4.60 -5.47
C PHE A 21 20.47 -4.80 -3.95
N SER A 22 19.47 -4.26 -3.25
CA SER A 22 19.22 -4.49 -1.83
C SER A 22 18.00 -5.38 -1.55
N GLY A 23 17.42 -5.99 -2.58
CA GLY A 23 16.28 -6.91 -2.45
C GLY A 23 14.93 -6.36 -2.89
N GLY A 24 14.86 -5.09 -3.30
CA GLY A 24 13.59 -4.45 -3.69
C GLY A 24 13.64 -3.76 -5.05
N SER A 25 13.30 -2.47 -5.12
CA SER A 25 13.17 -1.67 -6.35
C SER A 25 13.45 -0.18 -6.09
N GLY A 26 13.54 0.63 -7.13
CA GLY A 26 13.70 2.09 -7.02
C GLY A 26 15.07 2.61 -7.47
N ALA A 27 15.92 2.98 -6.52
CA ALA A 27 17.17 3.68 -6.78
C ALA A 27 18.17 2.87 -7.64
N PRO A 28 18.91 3.55 -8.55
CA PRO A 28 19.93 2.91 -9.37
C PRO A 28 21.15 2.48 -8.55
N GLY A 29 21.85 1.44 -9.02
CA GLY A 29 22.97 0.82 -8.31
C GLY A 29 24.12 1.77 -7.95
N TRP A 30 24.41 2.77 -8.79
CA TRP A 30 25.49 3.73 -8.53
C TRP A 30 25.34 4.46 -7.18
N THR A 31 24.12 4.55 -6.64
CA THR A 31 23.88 5.20 -5.34
C THR A 31 24.62 4.49 -4.20
N PHE A 32 24.76 3.16 -4.26
CA PHE A 32 25.54 2.39 -3.30
C PHE A 32 27.02 2.71 -3.40
N GLU A 33 27.56 2.68 -4.63
CA GLU A 33 28.97 2.99 -4.88
C GLU A 33 29.30 4.40 -4.38
N ALA A 34 28.45 5.39 -4.65
CA ALA A 34 28.61 6.76 -4.16
C ALA A 34 28.72 6.85 -2.62
N ALA A 35 27.96 6.01 -1.90
CA ALA A 35 28.04 5.89 -0.45
C ALA A 35 29.24 5.04 0.04
N GLY A 36 29.98 4.42 -0.87
CA GLY A 36 31.10 3.53 -0.58
C GLY A 36 30.71 2.07 -0.39
N LEU A 37 29.51 1.66 -0.77
CA LEU A 37 29.04 0.28 -0.64
C LEU A 37 29.36 -0.53 -1.91
N ASP A 38 29.79 -1.76 -1.70
CA ASP A 38 30.13 -2.75 -2.73
C ASP A 38 28.97 -3.73 -2.88
N ILE A 39 28.19 -3.56 -3.95
CA ILE A 39 26.98 -4.34 -4.23
C ILE A 39 27.28 -5.84 -4.32
N GLU A 40 28.45 -6.22 -4.84
CA GLU A 40 28.84 -7.61 -5.03
C GLU A 40 29.08 -8.33 -3.70
N ALA A 41 29.33 -7.59 -2.62
CA ALA A 41 29.59 -8.15 -1.29
C ALA A 41 28.33 -8.33 -0.44
N PHE A 42 27.15 -7.88 -0.88
CA PHE A 42 25.96 -7.79 -0.01
C PHE A 42 25.47 -9.14 0.52
N THR A 43 25.50 -10.19 -0.32
CA THR A 43 25.05 -11.52 0.10
C THR A 43 26.01 -12.17 1.08
N GLU A 44 27.32 -12.10 0.83
CA GLU A 44 28.35 -12.67 1.72
C GLU A 44 28.37 -11.98 3.09
N THR A 45 28.17 -10.66 3.09
CA THR A 45 28.14 -9.84 4.32
C THR A 45 26.76 -9.82 4.98
N GLY A 46 25.72 -10.35 4.34
CA GLY A 46 24.35 -10.19 4.80
C GLY A 46 23.86 -8.73 4.87
N ALA A 47 24.53 -7.81 4.16
CA ALA A 47 24.20 -6.39 4.12
C ALA A 47 22.87 -6.11 3.38
N ALA A 48 22.42 -7.04 2.55
CA ALA A 48 21.09 -7.07 1.97
C ALA A 48 20.63 -8.52 1.77
N TYR A 49 19.33 -8.70 1.52
CA TYR A 49 18.78 -9.97 1.07
C TYR A 49 18.36 -9.80 -0.40
N VAL A 50 19.02 -10.50 -1.32
CA VAL A 50 18.71 -10.40 -2.76
C VAL A 50 18.10 -11.71 -3.22
N HIS A 51 16.81 -11.70 -3.54
CA HIS A 51 16.03 -12.92 -3.82
C HIS A 51 16.67 -13.81 -4.88
N GLY A 52 17.03 -13.27 -6.04
CA GLY A 52 17.63 -14.05 -7.12
C GLY A 52 18.98 -14.69 -6.76
N GLN A 53 19.80 -14.02 -5.94
CA GLN A 53 21.06 -14.60 -5.46
C GLN A 53 20.84 -15.69 -4.41
N ASP A 54 19.79 -15.56 -3.59
CA ASP A 54 19.40 -16.61 -2.66
C ASP A 54 18.87 -17.84 -3.40
N GLU A 55 18.02 -17.66 -4.42
CA GLU A 55 17.54 -18.74 -5.27
C GLU A 55 18.68 -19.46 -5.98
N GLU A 56 19.61 -18.72 -6.58
CA GLU A 56 20.79 -19.29 -7.24
C GLU A 56 21.67 -20.06 -6.25
N ARG A 57 21.91 -19.50 -5.05
CA ARG A 57 22.65 -20.16 -3.98
C ARG A 57 21.97 -21.46 -3.56
N ARG A 58 20.64 -21.47 -3.42
CA ARG A 58 19.88 -22.67 -3.02
C ARG A 58 19.82 -23.72 -4.13
N ALA A 59 19.80 -23.31 -5.39
CA ALA A 59 19.85 -24.21 -6.54
C ALA A 59 21.21 -24.92 -6.69
N ASN A 60 22.30 -24.24 -6.32
CA ASN A 60 23.67 -24.71 -6.56
C ASN A 60 24.46 -25.09 -5.30
N GLY A 61 23.86 -24.96 -4.10
CA GLY A 61 24.55 -25.07 -2.83
C GLY A 61 23.82 -25.89 -1.77
N PHE A 62 24.38 -25.92 -0.57
CA PHE A 62 23.73 -26.56 0.58
C PHE A 62 22.51 -25.75 1.02
N VAL A 63 21.40 -26.44 1.23
CA VAL A 63 20.14 -25.86 1.71
C VAL A 63 19.87 -26.34 3.14
N ASP A 64 19.87 -25.41 4.10
CA ASP A 64 19.34 -25.69 5.43
C ASP A 64 17.81 -25.52 5.41
N GLU A 65 17.08 -26.63 5.55
CA GLU A 65 15.61 -26.62 5.59
C GLU A 65 15.04 -25.82 6.78
N ARG A 66 15.84 -25.58 7.82
CA ARG A 66 15.45 -24.75 8.98
C ARG A 66 15.54 -23.25 8.69
N GLU A 67 16.17 -22.87 7.58
CA GLU A 67 16.31 -21.50 7.10
C GLU A 67 15.52 -21.33 5.78
N PRO A 68 14.18 -21.29 5.85
CA PRO A 68 13.34 -21.17 4.66
C PRO A 68 13.51 -19.80 4.00
N SER A 69 13.46 -19.81 2.66
CA SER A 69 13.43 -18.64 1.79
C SER A 69 11.99 -18.38 1.28
N GLY A 70 11.75 -17.24 0.63
CA GLY A 70 10.47 -16.94 0.00
C GLY A 70 10.14 -15.46 -0.15
N PRO A 71 8.93 -15.16 -0.65
CA PRO A 71 8.46 -13.80 -0.93
C PRO A 71 8.44 -12.89 0.30
N PHE A 72 8.30 -13.43 1.52
CA PHE A 72 8.13 -12.60 2.73
C PHE A 72 9.42 -12.15 3.41
N LEU A 73 10.58 -12.45 2.84
CA LEU A 73 11.86 -11.99 3.40
C LEU A 73 12.22 -10.57 3.00
N TRP A 74 11.76 -10.10 1.84
CA TRP A 74 12.18 -8.80 1.32
C TRP A 74 11.73 -7.60 2.19
N PRO A 75 10.55 -7.57 2.87
CA PRO A 75 10.17 -6.40 3.66
C PRO A 75 11.07 -6.20 4.90
N SER A 76 11.70 -7.27 5.39
CA SER A 76 12.76 -7.18 6.41
C SER A 76 14.05 -6.52 5.86
N GLY A 77 14.14 -6.27 4.56
CA GLY A 77 15.29 -5.61 3.95
C GLY A 77 15.50 -4.17 4.43
N TYR A 78 14.46 -3.46 4.88
CA TYR A 78 14.56 -2.04 5.27
C TYR A 78 15.58 -1.77 6.39
N GLN A 79 15.74 -2.70 7.35
CA GLN A 79 16.69 -2.56 8.45
C GLN A 79 18.03 -3.25 8.18
N LYS A 80 18.21 -3.90 7.02
CA LYS A 80 19.52 -4.41 6.60
C LYS A 80 20.50 -3.26 6.35
N LEU A 81 21.80 -3.53 6.48
CA LEU A 81 22.84 -2.50 6.46
C LEU A 81 22.75 -1.59 5.23
N ALA A 82 22.57 -2.16 4.04
CA ALA A 82 22.56 -1.40 2.79
C ALA A 82 21.38 -0.42 2.72
N ALA A 83 20.14 -0.92 2.82
CA ALA A 83 18.94 -0.08 2.70
C ALA A 83 18.82 0.94 3.83
N SER A 84 19.05 0.52 5.10
CA SER A 84 18.99 1.43 6.25
C SER A 84 20.04 2.54 6.16
N THR A 85 21.27 2.22 5.73
CA THR A 85 22.32 3.22 5.51
C THR A 85 21.91 4.19 4.41
N MET A 86 21.48 3.70 3.26
CA MET A 86 21.12 4.56 2.12
C MET A 86 19.95 5.50 2.44
N ALA A 87 18.90 4.99 3.09
CA ALA A 87 17.80 5.83 3.56
C ALA A 87 18.30 6.91 4.53
N THR A 88 19.21 6.58 5.45
CA THR A 88 19.79 7.56 6.39
C THR A 88 20.60 8.64 5.67
N LEU A 89 21.43 8.26 4.68
CA LEU A 89 22.22 9.19 3.90
C LEU A 89 21.35 10.11 3.04
N PHE A 90 20.25 9.58 2.49
CA PHE A 90 19.29 10.34 1.71
C PHE A 90 18.52 11.37 2.55
N TRP A 91 18.07 11.00 3.76
CA TRP A 91 17.27 11.87 4.61
C TRP A 91 18.08 12.84 5.46
N ALA A 92 19.23 12.38 5.95
CA ALA A 92 19.96 13.01 7.04
C ALA A 92 21.49 12.92 6.86
N GLY A 93 22.01 12.68 5.65
CA GLY A 93 23.45 12.62 5.39
C GLY A 93 24.22 13.88 5.82
N ASP A 94 23.62 15.07 5.75
CA ASP A 94 24.24 16.30 6.25
C ASP A 94 24.41 16.32 7.77
N ALA A 95 23.48 15.68 8.48
CA ALA A 95 23.47 15.61 9.94
C ALA A 95 24.26 14.42 10.47
N LEU A 96 24.18 13.26 9.82
CA LEU A 96 24.68 11.99 10.35
C LEU A 96 25.90 11.45 9.59
N ALA A 97 26.24 12.02 8.44
CA ALA A 97 27.45 11.67 7.69
C ALA A 97 28.15 12.92 7.09
N PRO A 98 28.40 13.99 7.87
CA PRO A 98 28.85 15.29 7.34
C PRO A 98 30.20 15.22 6.59
N GLN A 99 31.03 14.22 6.87
CA GLN A 99 32.34 14.02 6.22
C GLN A 99 32.24 13.29 4.87
N LEU A 100 31.12 12.63 4.59
CA LEU A 100 30.93 11.92 3.33
C LEU A 100 30.50 12.91 2.23
N LYS A 101 31.46 13.25 1.37
CA LYS A 101 31.28 14.16 0.23
C LYS A 101 31.41 13.41 -1.09
N CYS A 102 30.60 13.82 -2.07
CA CYS A 102 30.62 13.27 -3.42
C CYS A 102 31.05 14.35 -4.41
N ARG A 103 31.93 13.98 -5.33
CA ARG A 103 32.29 14.83 -6.46
C ARG A 103 31.18 14.75 -7.51
N ARG A 104 30.74 15.89 -8.03
CA ARG A 104 29.75 15.96 -9.12
C ARG A 104 30.05 17.06 -10.12
N THR A 105 29.42 16.96 -11.28
CA THR A 105 29.30 18.11 -12.20
C THR A 105 28.20 19.04 -11.66
N PRO A 106 28.43 20.37 -11.59
CA PRO A 106 27.41 21.30 -11.13
C PRO A 106 26.11 21.21 -11.93
N ILE A 107 24.98 21.23 -11.22
CA ILE A 107 23.65 21.22 -11.82
C ILE A 107 23.42 22.56 -12.53
N GLY A 108 22.95 22.52 -13.77
CA GLY A 108 22.79 23.71 -14.63
C GLY A 108 23.86 23.88 -15.71
N GLY A 109 24.77 22.91 -15.87
CA GLY A 109 25.66 22.81 -17.04
C GLY A 109 26.90 23.71 -16.98
N GLN A 110 27.30 24.16 -15.79
CA GLN A 110 28.56 24.89 -15.62
C GLN A 110 29.75 23.94 -15.76
N ALA A 111 30.81 24.39 -16.43
CA ALA A 111 32.05 23.62 -16.57
C ALA A 111 32.77 23.49 -15.22
N GLY A 112 33.25 22.29 -14.89
CA GLY A 112 34.03 22.02 -13.68
C GLY A 112 33.46 20.86 -12.86
N SER A 113 33.99 20.69 -11.65
CA SER A 113 33.47 19.73 -10.67
C SER A 113 33.45 20.35 -9.28
N GLU A 114 32.41 20.05 -8.52
CA GLU A 114 32.25 20.46 -7.13
C GLU A 114 32.18 19.25 -6.21
N HIS A 115 32.40 19.47 -4.91
CA HIS A 115 32.13 18.49 -3.87
C HIS A 115 30.90 18.94 -3.08
N VAL A 116 29.91 18.07 -3.01
CA VAL A 116 28.67 18.28 -2.26
C VAL A 116 28.52 17.19 -1.22
N SER A 117 27.62 17.36 -0.25
CA SER A 117 27.34 16.25 0.66
C SER A 117 26.70 15.06 -0.06
N ILE A 118 26.79 13.88 0.52
CA ILE A 118 26.06 12.71 0.01
C ILE A 118 24.54 12.94 -0.03
N GLN A 119 23.99 13.68 0.94
CA GLN A 119 22.57 14.02 0.96
C GLN A 119 22.19 14.90 -0.23
N GLU A 120 22.95 15.98 -0.47
CA GLU A 120 22.76 16.86 -1.63
C GLU A 120 22.94 16.10 -2.95
N TYR A 121 23.96 15.23 -3.03
CA TYR A 121 24.23 14.41 -4.22
C TYR A 121 23.04 13.50 -4.57
N LEU A 122 22.54 12.75 -3.59
CA LEU A 122 21.43 11.81 -3.79
C LEU A 122 20.10 12.55 -4.04
N GLN A 123 19.76 13.52 -3.19
CA GLN A 123 18.49 14.25 -3.32
C GLN A 123 18.43 15.09 -4.59
N ASP A 124 19.49 15.81 -4.96
CA ASP A 124 19.45 16.62 -6.17
C ASP A 124 19.35 15.76 -7.44
N SER A 125 20.05 14.62 -7.47
CA SER A 125 19.96 13.68 -8.60
C SER A 125 18.53 13.15 -8.76
N PHE A 126 17.88 12.80 -7.65
CA PHE A 126 16.50 12.34 -7.63
C PHE A 126 15.52 13.46 -8.05
N VAL A 127 15.63 14.62 -7.42
CA VAL A 127 14.76 15.78 -7.65
C VAL A 127 14.87 16.29 -9.10
N GLU A 128 16.07 16.33 -9.68
CA GLU A 128 16.22 16.74 -11.07
C GLU A 128 15.78 15.67 -12.06
N ALA A 129 15.93 14.37 -11.77
CA ALA A 129 15.42 13.31 -12.63
C ALA A 129 13.88 13.40 -12.77
N PHE A 130 13.16 13.49 -11.65
CA PHE A 130 11.70 13.68 -11.67
C PHE A 130 11.29 15.09 -12.14
N GLY A 131 12.11 16.10 -11.87
CA GLY A 131 11.90 17.45 -12.38
C GLY A 131 11.95 17.51 -13.91
N LYS A 132 12.86 16.77 -14.54
CA LYS A 132 12.92 16.62 -16.00
C LYS A 132 11.70 15.86 -16.52
N LEU A 133 11.29 14.79 -15.85
CA LEU A 133 10.06 14.08 -16.22
C LEU A 133 8.82 15.02 -16.12
N ALA A 134 8.72 15.82 -15.06
CA ALA A 134 7.64 16.79 -14.90
C ALA A 134 7.63 17.86 -15.99
N ASP A 135 8.81 18.29 -16.46
CA ASP A 135 8.93 19.23 -17.57
C ASP A 135 8.35 18.68 -18.88
N GLU A 136 8.44 17.37 -19.12
CA GLU A 136 7.91 16.68 -20.32
C GLU A 136 6.42 16.34 -20.19
N LEU A 137 5.94 16.07 -18.97
CA LEU A 137 4.54 15.67 -18.74
C LEU A 137 3.59 16.86 -18.55
N VAL A 138 4.10 18.10 -18.47
CA VAL A 138 3.33 19.28 -18.04
C VAL A 138 2.08 19.57 -18.89
N ASP A 139 2.14 19.29 -20.20
CA ASP A 139 1.05 19.55 -21.14
C ASP A 139 0.05 18.39 -21.24
N LEU A 140 0.32 17.25 -20.56
CA LEU A 140 -0.52 16.07 -20.61
C LEU A 140 -1.67 16.18 -19.61
N GLU A 141 -2.89 16.37 -20.12
CA GLU A 141 -4.12 16.50 -19.33
C GLU A 141 -4.42 15.32 -18.38
N ALA A 142 -3.85 14.13 -18.65
CA ALA A 142 -4.01 12.95 -17.81
C ALA A 142 -3.16 13.02 -16.53
N CYS A 143 -2.03 13.74 -16.54
CA CYS A 143 -1.10 13.80 -15.41
C CYS A 143 -1.60 14.81 -14.37
N LEU A 144 -1.99 14.31 -13.20
CA LEU A 144 -2.47 15.11 -12.07
C LEU A 144 -1.32 15.68 -11.25
N GLY A 145 -0.18 14.99 -11.18
CA GLY A 145 0.91 15.37 -10.31
C GLY A 145 1.85 14.20 -10.00
N PHE A 146 2.56 14.34 -8.88
CA PHE A 146 3.62 13.42 -8.48
C PHE A 146 3.48 13.03 -7.01
N GLU A 147 3.80 11.78 -6.73
CA GLU A 147 4.07 11.29 -5.38
C GLU A 147 5.59 11.24 -5.16
N PRO A 148 6.15 12.03 -4.22
CA PRO A 148 7.59 12.22 -4.12
C PRO A 148 8.41 10.98 -3.79
N LEU A 149 7.87 10.02 -3.06
CA LEU A 149 8.55 8.76 -2.75
C LEU A 149 7.54 7.75 -2.20
N ASN A 150 7.52 6.55 -2.80
CA ASN A 150 6.76 5.40 -2.30
C ASN A 150 7.31 4.88 -0.97
N GLU A 151 6.41 4.54 -0.04
CA GLU A 151 6.63 3.94 1.26
C GLU A 151 7.92 4.43 1.96
N PRO A 152 8.02 5.72 2.29
CA PRO A 152 9.25 6.29 2.80
C PRO A 152 9.67 5.61 4.11
N HIS A 153 10.96 5.25 4.21
CA HIS A 153 11.54 4.69 5.42
C HIS A 153 12.61 5.63 6.00
N ARG A 154 12.60 5.85 7.32
CA ARG A 154 13.51 6.82 7.99
C ARG A 154 14.98 6.38 8.07
N GLY A 155 15.26 5.13 7.71
CA GLY A 155 16.58 4.52 7.89
C GLY A 155 16.90 4.41 9.38
N LEU A 156 18.06 4.92 9.78
CA LEU A 156 18.57 4.89 11.14
C LEU A 156 18.24 6.16 11.93
N VAL A 157 17.60 7.18 11.34
CA VAL A 157 17.20 8.39 12.07
C VAL A 157 16.24 8.01 13.20
N ASN A 158 16.56 8.41 14.44
CA ASN A 158 15.89 7.97 15.66
C ASN A 158 15.92 6.44 15.86
N LEU A 159 17.11 5.83 15.68
CA LEU A 159 17.35 4.39 15.87
C LEU A 159 16.91 3.93 17.28
N HIS A 160 16.06 2.90 17.33
CA HIS A 160 15.53 2.36 18.59
C HIS A 160 16.63 1.84 19.53
N ASP A 161 17.48 0.94 19.04
CA ASP A 161 18.62 0.40 19.77
C ASP A 161 19.63 -0.26 18.81
N PHE A 162 20.90 -0.38 19.23
CA PHE A 162 21.94 -1.05 18.42
C PHE A 162 21.90 -2.58 18.51
N HIS A 163 21.30 -3.13 19.55
CA HIS A 163 21.30 -4.54 19.91
C HIS A 163 19.90 -5.17 19.94
N GLY A 164 18.85 -4.35 19.93
CA GLY A 164 17.44 -4.73 19.96
C GLY A 164 16.62 -4.08 18.85
N TRP A 165 15.37 -4.53 18.72
CA TRP A 165 14.43 -4.12 17.68
C TRP A 165 13.18 -3.53 18.30
N ASN A 166 12.52 -2.64 17.54
CA ASN A 166 11.20 -2.19 17.89
C ASN A 166 10.16 -3.16 17.29
N TYR A 167 9.61 -4.06 18.11
CA TYR A 167 8.60 -5.02 17.67
C TYR A 167 7.27 -4.39 17.22
N ASP A 168 7.07 -3.09 17.48
CA ASP A 168 5.89 -2.35 17.02
C ASP A 168 6.03 -1.85 15.58
N THR A 169 7.26 -1.70 15.06
CA THR A 169 7.54 -1.10 13.74
C THR A 169 8.41 -1.95 12.81
N ASP A 170 9.24 -2.84 13.36
CA ASP A 170 10.27 -3.54 12.60
C ASP A 170 9.82 -4.97 12.29
N LEU A 171 9.91 -5.36 11.01
CA LEU A 171 9.67 -6.75 10.59
C LEU A 171 10.99 -7.50 10.48
N HIS A 172 11.08 -8.68 11.09
CA HIS A 172 12.32 -9.47 11.13
C HIS A 172 12.08 -10.95 10.82
N ILE A 173 12.33 -11.35 9.57
CA ILE A 173 12.32 -12.74 9.08
C ILE A 173 13.68 -13.08 8.48
N GLY A 174 14.13 -14.32 8.66
CA GLY A 174 15.42 -14.80 8.16
C GLY A 174 16.59 -14.43 9.08
N HIS A 175 17.81 -14.38 8.55
CA HIS A 175 18.96 -13.86 9.28
C HIS A 175 18.78 -12.38 9.53
N TYR A 176 18.56 -12.01 10.79
CA TYR A 176 18.29 -10.63 11.15
C TYR A 176 19.28 -10.12 12.20
N PRO A 177 20.46 -9.65 11.78
CA PRO A 177 21.50 -9.19 12.69
C PRO A 177 21.10 -7.86 13.32
N SER A 178 21.33 -7.69 14.63
CA SER A 178 21.19 -6.37 15.26
C SER A 178 22.04 -5.34 14.51
N PHE A 179 21.76 -4.05 14.64
CA PHE A 179 22.53 -3.05 13.89
C PHE A 179 24.04 -3.13 14.18
N ALA A 180 24.45 -3.33 15.44
CA ALA A 180 25.85 -3.59 15.79
C ALA A 180 26.45 -4.81 15.08
N GLN A 181 25.68 -5.90 14.96
CA GLN A 181 26.12 -7.10 14.22
C GLN A 181 26.19 -6.83 12.71
N ALA A 182 25.23 -6.07 12.16
CA ALA A 182 25.22 -5.69 10.75
C ALA A 182 26.43 -4.82 10.39
N LEU A 183 26.84 -3.90 11.28
CA LEU A 183 28.05 -3.09 11.14
C LEU A 183 29.33 -3.96 11.11
N ALA A 184 29.41 -4.94 12.00
CA ALA A 184 30.53 -5.90 12.04
C ALA A 184 30.57 -6.79 10.78
N LEU A 185 29.45 -7.38 10.41
CA LEU A 185 29.31 -8.22 9.21
C LEU A 185 29.66 -7.44 7.94
N GLY A 186 29.13 -6.24 7.78
CA GLY A 186 29.45 -5.37 6.65
C GLY A 186 30.92 -4.94 6.60
N SER A 187 31.65 -5.06 7.71
CA SER A 187 33.09 -4.78 7.77
C SER A 187 33.95 -6.05 7.69
N GLY A 188 33.35 -7.21 7.41
CA GLY A 188 34.05 -8.47 7.18
C GLY A 188 34.21 -9.38 8.41
N TYR A 189 33.60 -9.03 9.55
CA TYR A 189 33.71 -9.82 10.78
C TYR A 189 32.53 -10.78 10.94
N ALA A 190 32.81 -12.08 11.13
CA ALA A 190 31.79 -13.10 11.36
C ALA A 190 30.95 -12.80 12.62
N GLN A 191 29.65 -13.08 12.56
CA GLN A 191 28.72 -12.88 13.69
C GLN A 191 27.80 -14.10 13.86
N GLU A 192 27.46 -14.42 15.11
CA GLU A 192 26.36 -15.34 15.44
C GLU A 192 25.02 -14.58 15.38
N VAL A 193 24.24 -14.83 14.33
CA VAL A 193 23.01 -14.10 14.02
C VAL A 193 21.79 -14.96 14.36
N LYS A 194 20.74 -14.32 14.88
CA LYS A 194 19.44 -14.99 15.10
C LYS A 194 18.73 -15.18 13.76
N PHE A 195 18.15 -16.36 13.57
CA PHE A 195 17.25 -16.65 12.46
C PHE A 195 15.80 -16.57 12.93
N TYR A 196 15.01 -15.70 12.32
CA TYR A 196 13.62 -15.46 12.69
C TYR A 196 12.64 -16.13 11.72
N VAL A 197 11.55 -16.67 12.27
CA VAL A 197 10.44 -17.29 11.51
C VAL A 197 9.12 -16.66 11.91
N LYS A 198 8.12 -16.74 11.03
CA LYS A 198 6.74 -16.30 11.32
C LYS A 198 6.19 -17.04 12.54
N SER A 199 5.39 -16.33 13.35
CA SER A 199 4.68 -16.91 14.49
C SER A 199 3.35 -16.22 14.76
N TRP A 200 2.60 -16.75 15.73
CA TRP A 200 1.36 -16.18 16.24
C TRP A 200 1.31 -16.38 17.78
N PRO A 201 0.85 -15.42 18.59
CA PRO A 201 0.27 -14.12 18.21
C PRO A 201 1.29 -13.01 17.91
N PHE A 202 2.56 -13.18 18.28
CA PHE A 202 3.62 -12.26 17.89
C PHE A 202 4.06 -12.55 16.46
N PRO A 203 4.30 -11.53 15.61
CA PRO A 203 4.52 -11.73 14.18
C PRO A 203 5.71 -12.63 13.87
N THR A 204 6.77 -12.58 14.69
CA THR A 204 7.98 -13.39 14.48
C THR A 204 8.55 -13.90 15.79
N ARG A 205 9.28 -15.02 15.72
CA ARG A 205 10.05 -15.59 16.83
C ARG A 205 11.41 -16.04 16.36
N VAL A 206 12.36 -16.10 17.28
CA VAL A 206 13.67 -16.72 17.02
C VAL A 206 13.46 -18.23 16.88
N SER A 207 13.93 -18.80 15.77
CA SER A 207 13.97 -20.24 15.53
C SER A 207 15.26 -20.83 16.11
N HIS A 208 16.40 -20.27 15.72
CA HIS A 208 17.73 -20.69 16.15
C HIS A 208 18.73 -19.54 15.90
N LYS A 209 20.02 -19.83 16.08
CA LYS A 209 21.11 -18.94 15.70
C LYS A 209 22.07 -19.68 14.76
N SER A 210 22.65 -18.95 13.82
CA SER A 210 23.66 -19.46 12.88
C SER A 210 24.76 -18.43 12.68
N VAL A 211 25.97 -18.90 12.36
CA VAL A 211 27.11 -18.03 12.09
C VAL A 211 27.03 -17.56 10.65
N VAL A 212 27.00 -16.24 10.46
CA VAL A 212 27.20 -15.60 9.16
C VAL A 212 28.64 -15.13 9.10
N ASP A 213 29.41 -15.64 8.14
CA ASP A 213 30.85 -15.36 8.01
C ASP A 213 31.16 -14.78 6.61
N PRO A 214 31.43 -13.48 6.53
CA PRO A 214 31.86 -12.83 5.29
C PRO A 214 33.29 -13.20 4.87
N LYS A 215 34.05 -13.96 5.68
CA LYS A 215 35.44 -14.37 5.43
C LYS A 215 36.38 -13.19 5.15
N GLY A 216 36.17 -12.08 5.84
CA GLY A 216 36.93 -10.85 5.65
C GLY A 216 36.49 -10.00 4.46
N ARG A 217 35.48 -10.42 3.68
CA ARG A 217 34.89 -9.56 2.63
C ARG A 217 34.18 -8.38 3.27
N SER A 218 34.59 -7.18 2.89
CA SER A 218 33.93 -5.93 3.28
C SER A 218 32.81 -5.59 2.30
N ALA A 219 31.67 -5.13 2.83
CA ALA A 219 30.59 -4.48 2.09
C ALA A 219 30.93 -3.05 1.68
N TRP A 220 32.08 -2.53 2.13
CA TRP A 220 32.56 -1.18 1.84
C TRP A 220 33.74 -1.22 0.87
N LEU A 221 33.69 -0.37 -0.15
CA LEU A 221 34.73 -0.18 -1.14
C LEU A 221 36.02 0.32 -0.49
N SER A 222 37.16 -0.21 -0.95
CA SER A 222 38.48 0.26 -0.55
C SER A 222 38.90 1.47 -1.40
N LEU A 223 39.56 2.45 -0.76
CA LEU A 223 40.22 3.55 -1.48
C LEU A 223 41.63 3.18 -1.96
N HIS A 224 42.16 2.04 -1.52
CA HIS A 224 43.53 1.64 -1.84
C HIS A 224 43.72 1.45 -3.35
N GLY A 225 44.70 2.14 -3.94
CA GLY A 225 45.04 2.04 -5.36
C GLY A 225 44.03 2.72 -6.31
N LYS A 226 43.07 3.50 -5.79
CA LYS A 226 42.13 4.29 -6.62
C LYS A 226 42.63 5.72 -6.79
N SER A 227 42.55 6.24 -8.02
CA SER A 227 42.82 7.67 -8.26
C SER A 227 41.75 8.52 -7.58
N PRO A 228 42.03 9.79 -7.23
CA PRO A 228 41.05 10.68 -6.60
C PRO A 228 39.72 10.78 -7.37
N GLU A 229 39.76 10.63 -8.69
CA GLU A 229 38.57 10.66 -9.58
C GLU A 229 37.70 9.41 -9.44
N ALA A 230 38.27 8.28 -9.02
CA ALA A 230 37.60 6.99 -8.89
C ALA A 230 37.34 6.58 -7.43
N GLN A 231 37.55 7.51 -6.49
CA GLN A 231 37.30 7.30 -5.07
C GLN A 231 35.83 7.56 -4.74
N HIS A 232 35.19 6.56 -4.15
CA HIS A 232 33.84 6.68 -3.59
C HIS A 232 33.81 6.23 -2.13
N GLY A 233 32.91 6.82 -1.35
CA GLY A 233 32.82 6.52 0.08
C GLY A 233 34.01 7.00 0.90
N MET A 234 34.24 6.34 2.04
CA MET A 234 35.29 6.69 3.01
C MET A 234 36.39 5.62 3.13
N GLY A 235 36.39 4.60 2.26
CA GLY A 235 37.33 3.47 2.33
C GLY A 235 37.08 2.47 3.45
N GLN A 236 36.00 2.68 4.20
CA GLN A 236 35.56 1.89 5.34
C GLN A 236 34.08 2.17 5.62
N CYS A 237 33.53 1.51 6.64
CA CYS A 237 32.18 1.77 7.13
C CYS A 237 31.95 3.25 7.46
N VAL A 238 30.95 3.87 6.85
CA VAL A 238 30.61 5.30 7.06
C VAL A 238 30.35 5.59 8.54
N TRP A 239 29.67 4.69 9.25
CA TRP A 239 29.37 4.86 10.68
C TRP A 239 30.60 4.67 11.56
N ARG A 240 31.55 3.80 11.17
CA ARG A 240 32.85 3.69 11.85
C ARG A 240 33.68 4.96 11.67
N ALA A 241 33.72 5.48 10.45
CA ALA A 241 34.46 6.71 10.13
C ALA A 241 33.95 7.94 10.90
N HIS A 242 32.67 7.94 11.29
CA HIS A 242 32.07 8.97 12.13
C HIS A 242 32.10 8.66 13.64
N GLY A 243 32.84 7.61 14.06
CA GLY A 243 33.03 7.28 15.47
C GLY A 243 31.80 6.72 16.17
N VAL A 244 30.86 6.12 15.43
CA VAL A 244 29.64 5.51 15.99
C VAL A 244 29.96 4.21 16.71
N TRP A 245 30.88 3.41 16.16
CA TRP A 245 31.25 2.10 16.66
C TRP A 245 32.69 1.74 16.26
N GLU A 246 33.24 0.72 16.89
CA GLU A 246 34.56 0.15 16.60
C GLU A 246 34.58 -1.37 16.84
N TRP A 247 35.52 -2.08 16.21
CA TRP A 247 35.79 -3.49 16.46
C TRP A 247 36.79 -3.67 17.61
N ASP A 248 36.39 -4.41 18.64
CA ASP A 248 37.28 -4.78 19.74
C ASP A 248 38.03 -6.07 19.37
N GLU A 249 39.32 -5.93 19.06
CA GLU A 249 40.17 -7.07 18.68
C GLU A 249 40.37 -8.10 19.78
N GLN A 250 40.26 -7.72 21.06
CA GLN A 250 40.42 -8.64 22.18
C GLN A 250 39.13 -9.44 22.40
N LYS A 251 37.98 -8.76 22.35
CA LYS A 251 36.67 -9.40 22.55
C LYS A 251 36.13 -10.06 21.29
N LYS A 252 36.70 -9.74 20.12
CA LYS A 252 36.18 -10.13 18.80
C LYS A 252 34.70 -9.79 18.67
N ALA A 253 34.36 -8.55 19.01
CA ALA A 253 32.98 -8.06 19.05
C ALA A 253 32.88 -6.58 18.65
N PRO A 254 31.74 -6.14 18.07
CA PRO A 254 31.48 -4.72 17.84
C PRO A 254 31.21 -4.00 19.16
N VAL A 255 31.80 -2.81 19.32
CA VAL A 255 31.59 -1.91 20.45
C VAL A 255 30.97 -0.62 19.95
N VAL A 256 29.79 -0.28 20.46
CA VAL A 256 29.12 1.00 20.19
C VAL A 256 29.81 2.10 21.01
N LEU A 257 30.34 3.11 20.32
CA LEU A 257 31.04 4.24 20.92
C LEU A 257 30.08 5.39 21.26
N ASN A 258 29.05 5.60 20.44
CA ASN A 258 28.03 6.62 20.65
C ASN A 258 26.62 6.07 20.43
N LYS A 259 25.89 5.84 21.54
CA LYS A 259 24.53 5.27 21.52
C LYS A 259 23.46 6.25 21.05
N GLU A 260 23.70 7.55 21.19
CA GLU A 260 22.74 8.61 20.86
C GLU A 260 23.02 9.23 19.48
N TYR A 261 23.98 8.68 18.72
CA TYR A 261 24.45 9.29 17.47
C TYR A 261 23.32 9.61 16.48
N PHE A 262 22.36 8.70 16.36
CA PHE A 262 21.23 8.82 15.43
C PHE A 262 20.02 9.58 15.99
N GLU A 263 20.09 10.02 17.25
CA GLU A 263 19.07 10.84 17.92
C GLU A 263 19.43 12.33 17.93
N ILE A 264 20.67 12.66 17.54
CA ILE A 264 21.25 13.99 17.65
C ILE A 264 21.63 14.53 16.27
N ASP A 265 21.34 15.81 16.06
CA ASP A 265 21.77 16.56 14.88
C ASP A 265 23.24 16.97 15.02
N HIS A 266 24.09 16.67 14.03
CA HIS A 266 25.50 17.09 14.00
C HIS A 266 25.76 18.17 12.93
N ARG A 267 24.71 18.77 12.34
CA ARG A 267 24.87 19.90 11.42
C ARG A 267 25.38 21.14 12.15
N PRO A 268 26.22 21.96 11.50
CA PRO A 268 26.64 23.25 12.01
C PRO A 268 25.46 24.16 12.41
N GLY A 269 25.49 24.67 13.64
CA GLY A 269 24.45 25.52 14.23
C GLY A 269 23.25 24.77 14.84
N ARG A 270 23.22 23.44 14.77
CA ARG A 270 22.18 22.58 15.36
C ARG A 270 22.74 21.47 16.24
N GLU A 271 24.05 21.47 16.47
CA GLU A 271 24.77 20.41 17.16
C GLU A 271 24.16 20.13 18.53
N GLY A 272 23.95 18.85 18.85
CA GLY A 272 23.45 18.43 20.16
C GLY A 272 21.92 18.54 20.31
N ASN A 273 21.21 19.11 19.34
CA ASN A 273 19.74 19.10 19.34
C ASN A 273 19.21 17.72 18.92
N LYS A 274 18.03 17.35 19.42
CA LYS A 274 17.34 16.14 18.95
C LYS A 274 16.88 16.32 17.50
N ILE A 275 17.32 15.42 16.63
CA ILE A 275 16.83 15.32 15.26
C ILE A 275 15.46 14.62 15.26
N GLU A 276 14.52 15.11 14.46
CA GLU A 276 13.22 14.45 14.27
C GLU A 276 12.94 14.32 12.78
N TRP A 277 12.73 13.08 12.31
CA TRP A 277 12.70 12.76 10.88
C TRP A 277 11.62 13.51 10.09
N TYR A 278 10.37 13.58 10.57
CA TYR A 278 9.30 14.25 9.84
C TYR A 278 9.58 15.75 9.67
N ARG A 279 9.98 16.42 10.76
CA ARG A 279 10.23 17.86 10.83
C ARG A 279 11.51 18.26 10.10
N ASP A 280 12.61 17.57 10.35
CA ASP A 280 13.96 18.03 10.00
C ASP A 280 14.53 17.42 8.71
N CYS A 281 13.93 16.33 8.21
CA CYS A 281 14.42 15.58 7.05
C CYS A 281 13.36 15.44 5.94
N TYR A 282 12.24 14.81 6.27
CA TYR A 282 11.17 14.45 5.34
C TYR A 282 10.49 15.68 4.74
N ALA A 283 9.94 16.57 5.56
CA ALA A 283 9.21 17.74 5.05
C ALA A 283 10.08 18.72 4.22
N PRO A 284 11.34 19.02 4.59
CA PRO A 284 12.25 19.77 3.74
C PRO A 284 12.48 19.15 2.35
N PHE A 285 12.66 17.83 2.29
CA PHE A 285 12.82 17.11 1.03
C PHE A 285 11.54 17.18 0.18
N LEU A 286 10.36 16.92 0.77
CA LEU A 286 9.10 17.00 0.04
C LEU A 286 8.88 18.39 -0.56
N LYS A 287 9.18 19.44 0.20
CA LYS A 287 9.11 20.82 -0.31
C LYS A 287 10.04 20.99 -1.53
N LYS A 288 11.30 20.57 -1.41
CA LYS A 288 12.30 20.66 -2.48
C LYS A 288 11.86 19.90 -3.74
N PHE A 289 11.35 18.68 -3.59
CA PHE A 289 10.84 17.88 -4.70
C PHE A 289 9.63 18.53 -5.35
N SER A 290 8.61 18.87 -4.56
CA SER A 290 7.36 19.47 -5.05
C SER A 290 7.60 20.80 -5.76
N ASP A 291 8.47 21.66 -5.23
CA ASP A 291 8.84 22.94 -5.86
C ASP A 291 9.49 22.72 -7.24
N ARG A 292 10.28 21.64 -7.39
CA ARG A 292 10.95 21.33 -8.65
C ARG A 292 9.98 20.79 -9.70
N VAL A 293 9.12 19.84 -9.35
CA VAL A 293 8.20 19.21 -10.32
C VAL A 293 7.10 20.18 -10.75
N SER A 294 6.58 20.99 -9.80
CA SER A 294 5.47 21.93 -10.07
C SER A 294 5.90 23.25 -10.72
N ARG A 295 7.21 23.48 -10.92
CA ARG A 295 7.76 24.78 -11.38
C ARG A 295 7.10 25.34 -12.65
N LYS A 296 6.72 24.46 -13.59
CA LYS A 296 6.09 24.86 -14.86
C LYS A 296 4.56 24.84 -14.84
N SER A 297 3.93 24.33 -13.79
CA SER A 297 2.48 24.24 -13.70
C SER A 297 1.98 24.25 -12.27
N SER A 298 1.21 25.30 -11.93
CA SER A 298 0.51 25.43 -10.66
C SER A 298 -0.68 24.46 -10.51
N ARG A 299 -0.96 23.61 -11.52
CA ARG A 299 -2.01 22.58 -11.45
C ARG A 299 -1.52 21.26 -10.88
N GLN A 300 -0.20 21.03 -10.87
CA GLN A 300 0.35 19.78 -10.37
C GLN A 300 0.05 19.60 -8.89
N MET A 301 -0.45 18.41 -8.56
CA MET A 301 -0.73 17.96 -7.19
C MET A 301 0.51 17.28 -6.59
N SER A 302 0.68 17.42 -5.28
CA SER A 302 1.69 16.68 -4.51
C SER A 302 1.00 15.63 -3.67
N PHE A 303 1.10 14.37 -4.07
CA PHE A 303 0.56 13.22 -3.37
C PHE A 303 1.56 12.80 -2.29
N VAL A 304 1.18 12.90 -1.02
CA VAL A 304 2.11 12.78 0.11
C VAL A 304 1.62 11.73 1.08
N GLU A 305 2.44 10.71 1.30
CA GLU A 305 2.19 9.62 2.22
C GLU A 305 3.16 9.61 3.42
N PRO A 306 2.73 9.16 4.61
CA PRO A 306 3.61 8.96 5.76
C PRO A 306 4.41 7.66 5.63
N ILE A 307 5.24 7.34 6.63
CA ILE A 307 5.80 5.98 6.74
C ILE A 307 4.64 4.96 6.76
N PRO A 308 4.74 3.81 6.07
CA PRO A 308 3.69 2.79 6.09
C PRO A 308 3.24 2.43 7.51
N ASN A 309 1.94 2.27 7.70
CA ASN A 309 1.29 1.98 9.00
C ASN A 309 1.49 3.06 10.10
N GLU A 310 2.12 4.20 9.81
CA GLU A 310 2.10 5.38 10.67
C GLU A 310 0.97 6.35 10.28
N PHE A 311 0.61 7.23 11.22
CA PHE A 311 -0.25 8.36 10.92
C PHE A 311 0.63 9.61 10.79
N ILE A 312 0.34 10.45 9.80
CA ILE A 312 1.06 11.71 9.61
C ILE A 312 0.91 12.61 10.86
N PRO A 313 2.00 13.18 11.39
CA PRO A 313 1.91 14.13 12.51
C PRO A 313 1.26 15.46 12.07
N PRO A 314 0.84 16.31 13.02
CA PRO A 314 0.28 17.61 12.71
C PRO A 314 1.17 18.44 11.77
N TRP A 315 0.60 18.83 10.63
CA TRP A 315 1.26 19.66 9.62
C TRP A 315 0.33 20.82 9.22
N PRO A 316 0.28 21.88 10.03
CA PRO A 316 -0.71 22.94 9.88
C PRO A 316 -0.50 23.72 8.57
N ALA A 317 -1.61 24.09 7.92
CA ALA A 317 -1.62 24.89 6.69
C ALA A 317 -0.94 26.27 6.86
N LYS A 318 -1.10 26.85 8.05
CA LYS A 318 -0.47 28.09 8.49
C LYS A 318 0.06 27.85 9.89
N LEU A 319 1.33 28.17 10.11
CA LEU A 319 1.89 28.25 11.46
C LEU A 319 1.25 29.45 12.15
N SER A 320 0.27 29.21 13.03
CA SER A 320 -0.21 30.29 13.90
C SER A 320 0.75 30.40 15.07
N GLU A 321 1.28 31.60 15.30
CA GLU A 321 2.22 31.89 16.41
C GLU A 321 1.63 31.60 17.81
N ASN A 322 0.30 31.44 17.93
CA ASN A 322 -0.41 31.42 19.22
C ASN A 322 -1.45 30.28 19.42
N LYS A 323 -1.44 29.19 18.63
CA LYS A 323 -2.25 28.00 18.95
C LYS A 323 -1.33 26.85 19.34
N GLU A 324 -1.44 26.40 20.58
CA GLU A 324 -0.85 25.13 20.99
C GLU A 324 -1.36 24.02 20.07
N THR A 325 -0.43 23.27 19.48
CA THR A 325 -0.79 22.09 18.69
C THR A 325 -1.55 21.11 19.59
N PRO A 326 -2.70 20.57 19.15
CA PRO A 326 -3.46 19.61 19.94
C PRO A 326 -2.56 18.45 20.37
N LYS A 327 -2.51 18.15 21.67
CA LYS A 327 -1.86 16.93 22.17
C LYS A 327 -2.55 15.73 21.54
N GLN A 328 -1.80 14.94 20.77
CA GLN A 328 -2.31 13.76 20.08
C GLN A 328 -1.55 12.51 20.55
N LYS A 329 -2.14 11.32 20.39
CA LYS A 329 -1.50 10.02 20.75
C LYS A 329 -1.45 9.01 19.60
N TYR A 330 -1.95 9.39 18.43
CA TYR A 330 -2.06 8.49 17.28
C TYR A 330 -0.78 8.45 16.43
N ALA A 331 -0.08 9.59 16.31
CA ALA A 331 1.13 9.78 15.51
C ALA A 331 2.36 10.08 16.39
N VAL A 332 3.53 10.16 15.76
CA VAL A 332 4.77 10.60 16.43
C VAL A 332 4.60 11.98 17.07
N GLN A 333 5.25 12.22 18.21
CA GLN A 333 5.11 13.45 18.99
C GLN A 333 5.96 14.59 18.40
N THR A 334 5.56 15.09 17.23
CA THR A 334 6.21 16.20 16.54
C THR A 334 5.19 17.12 15.88
N VAL A 335 5.66 18.26 15.39
CA VAL A 335 4.90 19.19 14.56
C VAL A 335 5.76 19.55 13.36
N ILE A 336 5.24 19.33 12.16
CA ILE A 336 5.96 19.70 10.95
C ILE A 336 5.82 21.21 10.74
N ASN A 337 6.96 21.89 10.71
CA ASN A 337 7.03 23.35 10.59
C ASN A 337 7.50 23.85 9.21
N THR A 338 7.96 22.96 8.34
CA THR A 338 8.22 23.30 6.93
C THR A 338 6.88 23.60 6.25
N PRO A 339 6.73 24.65 5.43
CA PRO A 339 5.49 24.89 4.70
C PRO A 339 5.10 23.70 3.81
N ARG A 340 3.81 23.34 3.80
CA ARG A 340 3.31 22.26 2.93
C ARG A 340 3.54 22.58 1.45
N PRO A 341 3.81 21.57 0.61
CA PRO A 341 3.67 21.69 -0.84
C PRO A 341 2.32 22.29 -1.26
N ALA A 342 2.32 23.03 -2.37
CA ALA A 342 1.08 23.48 -3.00
C ALA A 342 0.28 22.28 -3.54
N ASN A 343 -1.05 22.41 -3.62
CA ASN A 343 -1.96 21.35 -4.08
C ASN A 343 -1.71 20.00 -3.39
N PHE A 344 -1.59 20.04 -2.06
CA PHE A 344 -1.34 18.89 -1.21
C PHE A 344 -2.49 17.89 -1.25
N VAL A 345 -2.18 16.62 -1.52
CA VAL A 345 -3.10 15.48 -1.44
C VAL A 345 -2.51 14.48 -0.45
N TYR A 346 -3.28 14.06 0.53
CA TYR A 346 -2.87 13.01 1.47
C TYR A 346 -3.02 11.64 0.80
N ALA A 347 -1.93 10.88 0.69
CA ALA A 347 -1.86 9.68 -0.15
C ALA A 347 -1.45 8.38 0.59
N PRO A 348 -1.90 8.10 1.84
CA PRO A 348 -1.37 6.97 2.60
C PRO A 348 -1.74 5.61 1.99
N HIS A 349 -1.03 4.56 2.37
CA HIS A 349 -1.35 3.18 2.00
C HIS A 349 -2.22 2.47 3.03
N PHE A 350 -2.90 1.40 2.60
CA PHE A 350 -3.58 0.48 3.51
C PHE A 350 -3.48 -0.97 3.04
N TYR A 351 -3.00 -1.83 3.94
CA TYR A 351 -2.98 -3.28 3.78
C TYR A 351 -3.51 -3.98 5.03
N ASP A 352 -4.25 -5.09 4.87
CA ASP A 352 -4.49 -6.02 5.97
C ASP A 352 -3.18 -6.75 6.27
N LEU A 353 -2.44 -6.23 7.26
CA LEU A 353 -1.16 -6.78 7.68
C LEU A 353 -1.27 -8.24 8.17
N ASN A 354 -2.42 -8.67 8.68
CA ASN A 354 -2.60 -10.07 9.10
C ASN A 354 -2.68 -10.98 7.88
N VAL A 355 -3.48 -10.64 6.86
CA VAL A 355 -3.60 -11.43 5.63
C VAL A 355 -2.31 -11.36 4.80
N LEU A 356 -1.74 -10.16 4.66
CA LEU A 356 -0.49 -9.93 3.96
C LEU A 356 0.63 -10.80 4.55
N PHE A 357 0.81 -10.73 5.87
CA PHE A 357 1.89 -11.42 6.55
C PHE A 357 1.68 -12.94 6.63
N SER A 358 0.47 -13.40 6.96
CA SER A 358 0.20 -14.84 7.14
C SER A 358 -0.07 -15.58 5.82
N LYS A 359 -0.41 -14.86 4.75
CA LYS A 359 -0.97 -15.41 3.50
C LYS A 359 -2.14 -16.37 3.76
N HIS A 360 -2.97 -16.04 4.73
CA HIS A 360 -4.09 -16.87 5.12
C HIS A 360 -5.33 -16.03 5.45
N HIS A 361 -6.49 -16.49 4.97
CA HIS A 361 -7.79 -15.98 5.39
C HIS A 361 -8.83 -17.09 5.35
N ALA A 362 -9.61 -17.21 6.42
CA ALA A 362 -10.68 -18.18 6.54
C ALA A 362 -12.02 -17.49 6.84
N PHE A 363 -12.27 -17.18 8.11
CA PHE A 363 -13.52 -16.55 8.56
C PHE A 363 -13.29 -15.44 9.59
N MET A 364 -12.05 -15.18 9.96
CA MET A 364 -11.67 -14.20 10.97
C MET A 364 -10.70 -13.19 10.38
N SER A 365 -10.91 -11.91 10.66
CA SER A 365 -9.96 -10.83 10.37
C SER A 365 -9.55 -10.12 11.65
N VAL A 366 -8.39 -9.46 11.58
CA VAL A 366 -7.71 -8.88 12.73
C VAL A 366 -7.49 -7.39 12.51
N ASN A 367 -7.82 -6.56 13.50
CA ASN A 367 -7.51 -5.14 13.48
C ASN A 367 -6.06 -4.91 13.97
N VAL A 368 -5.10 -5.19 13.10
CA VAL A 368 -3.67 -5.05 13.42
C VAL A 368 -3.33 -3.60 13.78
N GLN A 369 -3.91 -2.62 13.08
CA GLN A 369 -3.71 -1.18 13.34
C GLN A 369 -4.06 -0.81 14.80
N GLY A 370 -5.14 -1.36 15.33
CA GLY A 370 -5.58 -1.15 16.70
C GLY A 370 -4.77 -1.94 17.71
N LEU A 371 -4.50 -3.23 17.44
CA LEU A 371 -3.75 -4.10 18.35
C LEU A 371 -2.31 -3.61 18.55
N SER A 372 -1.63 -3.15 17.49
CA SER A 372 -0.29 -2.56 17.60
C SER A 372 -0.24 -1.28 18.43
N ARG A 373 -1.40 -0.70 18.75
CA ARG A 373 -1.55 0.52 19.58
C ARG A 373 -2.24 0.23 20.91
N GLY A 374 -2.18 -1.02 21.39
CA GLY A 374 -2.65 -1.42 22.72
C GLY A 374 -4.15 -1.69 22.82
N MET A 375 -4.84 -1.92 21.70
CA MET A 375 -6.24 -2.38 21.73
C MET A 375 -6.34 -3.73 22.44
N PHE A 376 -7.39 -3.89 23.26
CA PHE A 376 -7.69 -5.18 23.88
C PHE A 376 -8.03 -6.24 22.82
N VAL A 377 -7.36 -7.40 22.87
CA VAL A 377 -7.38 -8.43 21.82
C VAL A 377 -8.77 -8.80 21.32
N LEU A 378 -9.74 -9.02 22.22
CA LEU A 378 -11.10 -9.43 21.81
C LEU A 378 -11.87 -8.35 21.04
N LYS A 379 -11.48 -7.08 21.15
CA LYS A 379 -12.03 -5.99 20.32
C LYS A 379 -11.40 -5.92 18.93
N GLY A 380 -10.27 -6.58 18.74
CA GLY A 380 -9.54 -6.62 17.47
C GLY A 380 -9.89 -7.81 16.57
N LEU A 381 -10.81 -8.70 16.98
CA LEU A 381 -11.19 -9.89 16.21
C LEU A 381 -12.58 -9.73 15.59
N TYR A 382 -12.69 -10.01 14.29
CA TYR A 382 -13.91 -9.82 13.51
C TYR A 382 -14.23 -11.10 12.73
N PHE A 383 -15.47 -11.59 12.83
CA PHE A 383 -15.87 -12.89 12.29
C PHE A 383 -16.92 -12.77 11.16
N GLY A 384 -16.61 -13.37 10.01
CA GLY A 384 -17.44 -13.38 8.80
C GLY A 384 -17.29 -12.12 7.93
N ALA A 385 -17.76 -12.22 6.68
CA ALA A 385 -17.59 -11.20 5.65
C ALA A 385 -18.12 -9.80 6.05
N GLN A 386 -19.26 -9.74 6.75
CA GLN A 386 -19.81 -8.46 7.23
C GLN A 386 -18.92 -7.83 8.32
N ALA A 387 -18.37 -8.63 9.23
CA ALA A 387 -17.47 -8.13 10.25
C ALA A 387 -16.11 -7.73 9.65
N LEU A 388 -15.64 -8.44 8.63
CA LEU A 388 -14.47 -8.06 7.84
C LEU A 388 -14.65 -6.68 7.20
N ARG A 389 -15.77 -6.40 6.50
CA ARG A 389 -16.07 -5.03 5.99
C ARG A 389 -16.07 -3.99 7.11
N ARG A 390 -16.65 -4.29 8.28
CA ARG A 390 -16.63 -3.37 9.44
C ARG A 390 -15.22 -3.12 9.98
N ASN A 391 -14.38 -4.15 10.00
CA ASN A 391 -12.96 -4.04 10.39
C ASN A 391 -12.23 -3.07 9.47
N TYR A 392 -12.26 -3.33 8.16
CA TYR A 392 -11.61 -2.47 7.17
C TYR A 392 -12.19 -1.06 7.16
N ARG A 393 -13.52 -0.91 7.24
CA ARG A 393 -14.17 0.41 7.35
C ARG A 393 -13.62 1.22 8.51
N THR A 394 -13.41 0.57 9.66
CA THR A 394 -12.89 1.22 10.86
C THR A 394 -11.43 1.62 10.67
N GLN A 395 -10.58 0.73 10.17
CA GLN A 395 -9.15 1.00 10.01
C GLN A 395 -8.88 2.08 8.94
N ILE A 396 -9.57 2.03 7.80
CA ILE A 396 -9.51 3.06 6.74
C ILE A 396 -10.10 4.38 7.24
N GLY A 397 -11.21 4.33 7.97
CA GLY A 397 -11.80 5.51 8.60
C GLY A 397 -10.84 6.19 9.57
N ASN A 398 -10.05 5.44 10.34
CA ASN A 398 -9.02 6.00 11.21
C ASN A 398 -7.93 6.72 10.38
N VAL A 399 -7.49 6.14 9.26
CA VAL A 399 -6.50 6.77 8.35
C VAL A 399 -7.01 8.11 7.84
N ALA A 400 -8.23 8.15 7.30
CA ALA A 400 -8.83 9.38 6.77
C ALA A 400 -9.06 10.43 7.89
N ASN A 401 -9.62 10.01 9.03
CA ASN A 401 -9.94 10.92 10.14
C ASN A 401 -8.68 11.49 10.81
N HIS A 402 -7.65 10.67 11.06
CA HIS A 402 -6.39 11.16 11.61
C HIS A 402 -5.65 12.07 10.61
N GLY A 403 -5.69 11.75 9.31
CA GLY A 403 -5.19 12.65 8.26
C GLY A 403 -5.87 14.01 8.31
N LYS A 404 -7.20 14.06 8.42
CA LYS A 404 -7.97 15.29 8.57
C LYS A 404 -7.62 16.07 9.85
N LEU A 405 -7.40 15.38 10.98
CA LEU A 405 -6.98 16.02 12.23
C LEU A 405 -5.58 16.65 12.12
N SER A 406 -4.65 16.00 11.42
CA SER A 406 -3.28 16.49 11.23
C SER A 406 -3.14 17.57 10.16
N LEU A 407 -3.94 17.48 9.09
CA LEU A 407 -3.75 18.26 7.85
C LEU A 407 -4.89 19.26 7.56
N GLY A 408 -6.02 19.15 8.25
CA GLY A 408 -7.25 19.88 7.92
C GLY A 408 -7.98 19.30 6.71
N GLU A 409 -8.75 20.13 6.00
CA GLU A 409 -9.50 19.72 4.81
C GLU A 409 -8.57 19.62 3.59
N VAL A 410 -7.95 18.45 3.41
CA VAL A 410 -7.17 18.11 2.20
C VAL A 410 -7.79 16.89 1.50
N PRO A 411 -7.73 16.78 0.16
CA PRO A 411 -8.12 15.56 -0.53
C PRO A 411 -7.31 14.37 -0.01
N THR A 412 -7.97 13.22 0.11
CA THR A 412 -7.34 11.96 0.51
C THR A 412 -7.58 10.91 -0.57
N VAL A 413 -6.50 10.27 -1.00
CA VAL A 413 -6.52 9.06 -1.82
C VAL A 413 -5.72 8.00 -1.07
N ILE A 414 -6.13 6.74 -1.09
CA ILE A 414 -5.25 5.67 -0.63
C ILE A 414 -4.36 5.29 -1.80
N GLY A 415 -3.08 5.66 -1.72
CA GLY A 415 -2.09 5.53 -2.79
C GLY A 415 -1.82 4.09 -3.20
N GLU A 416 -2.03 3.16 -2.28
CA GLU A 416 -1.90 1.73 -2.56
C GLU A 416 -2.78 0.92 -1.61
N VAL A 417 -3.53 -0.01 -2.20
CA VAL A 417 -4.39 -0.95 -1.46
C VAL A 417 -4.60 -2.21 -2.27
N GLY A 418 -4.56 -3.38 -1.65
CA GLY A 418 -4.75 -4.63 -2.38
C GLY A 418 -4.82 -5.86 -1.50
N ILE A 419 -4.96 -7.02 -2.16
CA ILE A 419 -4.91 -8.32 -1.49
C ILE A 419 -3.96 -9.25 -2.25
N PRO A 420 -3.26 -10.13 -1.54
CA PRO A 420 -2.55 -11.22 -2.18
C PRO A 420 -3.52 -12.31 -2.68
N TYR A 421 -3.30 -12.82 -3.89
CA TYR A 421 -4.11 -13.88 -4.49
C TYR A 421 -3.62 -15.30 -4.14
N ASP A 422 -2.35 -15.43 -3.81
CA ASP A 422 -1.65 -16.66 -3.37
C ASP A 422 -1.95 -17.06 -1.90
N ILE A 423 -2.99 -16.49 -1.29
CA ILE A 423 -3.43 -16.87 0.06
C ILE A 423 -3.90 -18.33 0.12
N ASN A 424 -3.87 -18.90 1.32
CA ASN A 424 -4.32 -20.28 1.58
C ASN A 424 -3.57 -21.32 0.74
N GLY A 425 -2.27 -21.10 0.54
CA GLY A 425 -1.41 -21.98 -0.26
C GLY A 425 -1.79 -22.01 -1.73
N SER A 426 -2.27 -20.88 -2.27
CA SER A 426 -2.67 -20.74 -3.68
C SER A 426 -3.75 -21.71 -4.14
N ALA A 427 -4.56 -22.26 -3.23
CA ALA A 427 -5.58 -23.26 -3.56
C ALA A 427 -6.58 -22.78 -4.64
N ALA A 428 -6.83 -21.48 -4.69
CA ALA A 428 -7.68 -20.86 -5.72
C ALA A 428 -7.12 -21.05 -7.13
N PHE A 429 -5.80 -21.13 -7.31
CA PHE A 429 -5.18 -21.26 -8.63
C PHE A 429 -5.51 -22.64 -9.22
N ALA A 430 -5.38 -23.70 -8.43
CA ALA A 430 -5.69 -25.05 -8.87
C ALA A 430 -7.20 -25.33 -9.04
N THR A 431 -8.05 -24.59 -8.32
CA THR A 431 -9.50 -24.86 -8.26
C THR A 431 -10.34 -23.90 -9.10
N GLY A 432 -9.85 -22.70 -9.38
CA GLY A 432 -10.64 -21.59 -9.91
C GLY A 432 -11.58 -20.96 -8.88
N TRP A 433 -11.49 -21.37 -7.60
CA TRP A 433 -12.39 -20.95 -6.53
C TRP A 433 -11.83 -19.77 -5.72
N TYR A 434 -12.07 -18.56 -6.20
CA TYR A 434 -11.53 -17.32 -5.61
C TYR A 434 -12.42 -16.69 -4.53
N ASP A 435 -13.37 -17.41 -3.92
CA ASP A 435 -14.34 -16.83 -2.98
C ASP A 435 -13.70 -16.11 -1.78
N LYS A 436 -12.55 -16.58 -1.28
CA LYS A 436 -11.86 -15.92 -0.15
C LYS A 436 -11.18 -14.62 -0.56
N GLN A 437 -10.57 -14.62 -1.74
CA GLN A 437 -10.02 -13.42 -2.36
C GLN A 437 -11.16 -12.43 -2.66
N ARG A 438 -12.30 -12.91 -3.17
CA ARG A 438 -13.49 -12.10 -3.42
C ARG A 438 -14.05 -11.48 -2.15
N GLU A 439 -14.14 -12.25 -1.07
CA GLU A 439 -14.58 -11.76 0.25
C GLU A 439 -13.69 -10.61 0.74
N LEU A 440 -12.36 -10.80 0.67
CA LEU A 440 -11.37 -9.79 1.06
C LEU A 440 -11.45 -8.54 0.18
N MET A 441 -11.44 -8.70 -1.14
CA MET A 441 -11.47 -7.59 -2.10
C MET A 441 -12.76 -6.79 -1.99
N ASN A 442 -13.91 -7.47 -1.89
CA ASN A 442 -15.20 -6.84 -1.73
C ASN A 442 -15.27 -6.03 -0.43
N ALA A 443 -14.80 -6.60 0.69
CA ALA A 443 -14.76 -5.89 1.96
C ALA A 443 -13.85 -4.67 1.91
N LEU A 444 -12.72 -4.77 1.20
CA LEU A 444 -11.72 -3.72 1.06
C LEU A 444 -12.29 -2.53 0.26
N ILE A 445 -12.79 -2.78 -0.95
CA ILE A 445 -13.36 -1.72 -1.80
C ILE A 445 -14.63 -1.13 -1.16
N SER A 446 -15.50 -1.95 -0.58
CA SER A 446 -16.66 -1.42 0.16
C SER A 446 -16.26 -0.56 1.35
N ALA A 447 -15.18 -0.87 2.05
CA ALA A 447 -14.68 -0.04 3.15
C ALA A 447 -14.13 1.32 2.67
N MET A 448 -13.59 1.38 1.45
CA MET A 448 -13.18 2.62 0.80
C MET A 448 -14.38 3.50 0.45
N GLU A 449 -15.40 2.90 -0.17
CA GLU A 449 -16.66 3.57 -0.50
C GLU A 449 -17.37 4.09 0.76
N ASP A 450 -17.40 3.27 1.82
CA ASP A 450 -17.98 3.60 3.13
C ASP A 450 -17.34 4.84 3.78
N ASN A 451 -16.10 5.16 3.42
CA ASN A 451 -15.33 6.29 3.92
C ASN A 451 -15.14 7.41 2.88
N PHE A 452 -15.69 7.27 1.66
CA PHE A 452 -15.56 8.22 0.54
C PHE A 452 -14.12 8.60 0.20
N VAL A 453 -13.22 7.62 0.23
CA VAL A 453 -11.80 7.80 -0.12
C VAL A 453 -11.54 7.18 -1.49
N GLY A 454 -10.89 7.95 -2.38
CA GLY A 454 -10.38 7.40 -3.63
C GLY A 454 -9.24 6.41 -3.36
N PHE A 455 -8.92 5.55 -4.32
CA PHE A 455 -7.84 4.58 -4.17
C PHE A 455 -7.22 4.14 -5.48
N THR A 456 -6.00 3.63 -5.38
CA THR A 456 -5.28 2.92 -6.45
C THR A 456 -5.06 1.48 -6.00
N LEU A 457 -5.62 0.54 -6.75
CA LEU A 457 -5.59 -0.88 -6.41
C LEU A 457 -4.26 -1.49 -6.84
N TRP A 458 -3.55 -2.14 -5.92
CA TRP A 458 -2.34 -2.92 -6.16
C TRP A 458 -2.73 -4.37 -6.49
N ASN A 459 -2.53 -4.85 -7.72
CA ASN A 459 -2.08 -4.07 -8.89
C ASN A 459 -2.70 -4.54 -10.22
N TYR A 460 -2.36 -3.86 -11.30
CA TYR A 460 -2.60 -4.31 -12.66
C TYR A 460 -1.25 -4.62 -13.33
N ASN A 461 -0.94 -5.90 -13.48
CA ASN A 461 0.27 -6.40 -14.12
C ASN A 461 -0.14 -7.52 -15.10
N PRO A 462 -0.22 -7.24 -16.41
CA PRO A 462 -0.57 -8.25 -17.41
C PRO A 462 0.50 -9.33 -17.58
N HIS A 463 1.69 -9.13 -17.01
CA HIS A 463 2.77 -10.12 -16.98
C HIS A 463 2.76 -10.97 -15.72
N ASN A 464 1.75 -10.83 -14.83
CA ASN A 464 1.62 -11.70 -13.67
C ASN A 464 1.45 -13.16 -14.12
N ARG A 465 2.08 -14.08 -13.39
CA ARG A 465 2.11 -15.53 -13.63
C ARG A 465 1.70 -16.26 -12.37
N PHE A 466 1.04 -17.41 -12.48
CA PHE A 466 0.65 -18.20 -11.32
C PHE A 466 1.84 -18.70 -10.49
N GLU A 467 2.95 -19.03 -11.16
CA GLU A 467 4.14 -19.60 -10.52
C GLU A 467 5.01 -18.54 -9.83
N TYR A 468 5.14 -17.37 -10.44
CA TYR A 468 6.11 -16.34 -10.04
C TYR A 468 5.48 -15.00 -9.64
N GLY A 469 4.15 -14.89 -9.62
CA GLY A 469 3.46 -13.64 -9.37
C GLY A 469 3.83 -12.58 -10.41
N ASP A 470 4.19 -11.40 -9.96
CA ASP A 470 4.65 -10.27 -10.75
C ASP A 470 6.06 -10.45 -11.37
N GLY A 471 6.74 -11.56 -11.08
CA GLY A 471 8.12 -11.82 -11.51
C GLY A 471 9.17 -11.09 -10.67
N TRP A 472 8.76 -10.43 -9.58
CA TRP A 472 9.63 -9.68 -8.68
C TRP A 472 9.29 -10.03 -7.23
N ASN A 473 10.21 -10.72 -6.55
CA ASN A 473 10.01 -11.22 -5.19
C ASN A 473 8.81 -12.19 -5.00
N LYS A 474 8.20 -12.70 -6.09
CA LYS A 474 7.06 -13.64 -6.07
C LYS A 474 5.80 -13.06 -5.45
N GLU A 475 5.55 -11.77 -5.64
CA GLU A 475 4.32 -11.15 -5.15
C GLU A 475 3.17 -11.37 -6.14
N ASP A 476 2.03 -11.87 -5.66
CA ASP A 476 0.84 -12.04 -6.51
C ASP A 476 -0.32 -11.19 -6.01
N PHE A 477 -0.37 -9.94 -6.45
CA PHE A 477 -1.42 -8.97 -6.14
C PHE A 477 -2.29 -8.60 -7.34
N SER A 478 -1.94 -9.07 -8.54
CA SER A 478 -2.56 -8.51 -9.71
C SER A 478 -4.04 -8.89 -9.85
N ILE A 479 -4.90 -7.99 -10.31
CA ILE A 479 -6.29 -8.35 -10.63
C ILE A 479 -6.41 -9.18 -11.91
N ILE A 480 -5.32 -9.34 -12.66
CA ILE A 480 -5.25 -10.14 -13.88
C ILE A 480 -4.13 -11.16 -13.75
N ASN A 481 -4.27 -12.30 -14.41
CA ASN A 481 -3.18 -13.22 -14.66
C ASN A 481 -3.00 -13.36 -16.18
N GLY A 482 -1.76 -13.29 -16.64
CA GLY A 482 -1.44 -13.34 -18.07
C GLY A 482 -1.00 -14.71 -18.58
N ASP A 483 -1.11 -15.76 -17.76
CA ASP A 483 -0.93 -17.14 -18.23
C ASP A 483 -2.11 -17.57 -19.11
N ASP A 484 -1.81 -18.26 -20.20
CA ASP A 484 -2.82 -18.96 -20.99
C ASP A 484 -3.38 -20.14 -20.18
N ILE A 485 -4.71 -20.26 -20.14
CA ILE A 485 -5.39 -21.29 -19.35
C ILE A 485 -5.83 -22.43 -20.27
N GLY A 486 -5.44 -23.66 -19.92
CA GLY A 486 -5.71 -24.87 -20.69
C GLY A 486 -5.77 -26.12 -19.80
N GLU A 487 -6.00 -27.29 -20.39
CA GLU A 487 -6.17 -28.54 -19.62
C GLU A 487 -4.93 -28.92 -18.77
N HIS A 488 -3.76 -28.40 -19.13
CA HIS A 488 -2.48 -28.64 -18.45
C HIS A 488 -1.88 -27.38 -17.80
N SER A 489 -2.62 -26.27 -17.68
CA SER A 489 -2.09 -25.05 -17.05
C SER A 489 -1.99 -25.20 -15.53
N LEU A 490 -1.02 -24.49 -14.93
CA LEU A 490 -0.81 -24.46 -13.47
C LEU A 490 -2.01 -23.82 -12.73
N GLY A 491 -2.73 -22.91 -13.39
CA GLY A 491 -3.90 -22.23 -12.84
C GLY A 491 -5.17 -22.46 -13.65
N ARG A 492 -6.30 -22.19 -13.01
CA ARG A 492 -7.66 -22.19 -13.57
C ARG A 492 -8.26 -20.78 -13.50
N GLN A 493 -9.17 -20.51 -14.42
CA GLN A 493 -9.94 -19.25 -14.45
C GLN A 493 -10.78 -19.10 -13.19
N ASP A 494 -11.00 -17.85 -12.76
CA ASP A 494 -12.02 -17.56 -11.77
C ASP A 494 -13.39 -17.97 -12.31
N TYR A 495 -14.08 -18.87 -11.61
CA TYR A 495 -15.37 -19.37 -12.07
C TYR A 495 -16.42 -18.26 -12.24
N ARG A 496 -16.29 -17.13 -11.53
CA ARG A 496 -17.17 -15.96 -11.72
C ARG A 496 -16.83 -15.12 -12.94
N ASN A 497 -15.60 -15.19 -13.43
CA ASN A 497 -15.18 -14.49 -14.65
C ASN A 497 -15.38 -15.35 -15.90
N ARG A 498 -15.65 -16.66 -15.76
CA ARG A 498 -15.73 -17.63 -16.86
C ARG A 498 -16.59 -17.17 -18.04
N SER A 499 -17.74 -16.56 -17.81
CA SER A 499 -18.64 -16.08 -18.88
C SER A 499 -18.08 -14.89 -19.67
N HIS A 500 -16.99 -14.28 -19.21
CA HIS A 500 -16.35 -13.11 -19.79
C HIS A 500 -14.97 -13.43 -20.39
N GLU A 501 -14.50 -14.68 -20.35
CA GLU A 501 -13.14 -15.04 -20.81
C GLU A 501 -12.94 -14.91 -22.32
N ASP A 502 -14.02 -14.97 -23.10
CA ASP A 502 -14.00 -14.72 -24.55
C ASP A 502 -13.90 -13.21 -24.89
N ASP A 503 -14.11 -12.33 -23.90
CA ASP A 503 -13.95 -10.89 -24.04
C ASP A 503 -12.51 -10.49 -23.67
N GLU A 504 -11.78 -9.91 -24.63
CA GLU A 504 -10.40 -9.47 -24.44
C GLU A 504 -10.25 -8.50 -23.25
N MET A 505 -11.29 -7.72 -22.92
CA MET A 505 -11.28 -6.77 -21.80
C MET A 505 -11.23 -7.45 -20.42
N TYR A 506 -11.78 -8.67 -20.31
CA TYR A 506 -11.98 -9.35 -19.03
C TYR A 506 -11.19 -10.66 -18.91
N ARG A 507 -10.60 -11.13 -20.01
CA ARG A 507 -9.80 -12.36 -20.04
C ARG A 507 -8.69 -12.38 -18.98
N GLY A 508 -8.56 -13.50 -18.28
CA GLY A 508 -7.58 -13.68 -17.20
C GLY A 508 -7.88 -12.87 -15.93
N GLY A 509 -9.04 -12.23 -15.87
CA GLY A 509 -9.51 -11.46 -14.73
C GLY A 509 -9.74 -12.31 -13.49
N ARG A 510 -9.36 -11.77 -12.33
CA ARG A 510 -9.53 -12.40 -11.02
C ARG A 510 -10.43 -11.52 -10.16
N VAL A 511 -11.49 -12.11 -9.61
CA VAL A 511 -12.50 -11.43 -8.76
C VAL A 511 -13.03 -10.12 -9.34
N LEU A 512 -13.08 -10.02 -10.68
CA LEU A 512 -13.58 -8.81 -11.37
C LEU A 512 -15.02 -8.49 -10.99
N ASP A 513 -15.81 -9.49 -10.58
CA ASP A 513 -17.18 -9.33 -10.12
C ASP A 513 -17.35 -8.53 -8.83
N VAL A 514 -16.26 -8.20 -8.13
CA VAL A 514 -16.27 -7.27 -7.00
C VAL A 514 -15.30 -6.10 -7.16
N VAL A 515 -14.45 -6.10 -8.19
CA VAL A 515 -13.57 -4.98 -8.55
C VAL A 515 -14.27 -3.98 -9.46
N ILE A 516 -15.03 -4.48 -10.45
CA ILE A 516 -15.77 -3.65 -11.42
C ILE A 516 -17.13 -3.30 -10.82
N ARG A 517 -17.30 -2.10 -10.29
CA ARG A 517 -18.48 -1.72 -9.49
C ARG A 517 -19.13 -0.46 -10.02
N PRO A 518 -20.45 -0.28 -9.86
CA PRO A 518 -21.05 1.03 -10.08
C PRO A 518 -20.57 2.02 -9.03
N TYR A 519 -20.28 3.25 -9.45
CA TYR A 519 -19.89 4.32 -8.54
C TYR A 519 -20.24 5.70 -9.11
N ALA A 520 -20.54 6.66 -8.24
CA ALA A 520 -20.74 8.05 -8.63
C ALA A 520 -19.39 8.71 -8.96
N ALA A 521 -19.09 8.82 -10.26
CA ALA A 521 -17.81 9.32 -10.77
C ALA A 521 -17.69 10.85 -10.69
N LYS A 522 -18.82 11.56 -10.86
CA LYS A 522 -18.91 13.01 -10.68
C LYS A 522 -20.19 13.33 -9.92
N ILE A 523 -20.07 14.04 -8.81
CA ILE A 523 -21.21 14.27 -7.90
C ILE A 523 -21.53 15.76 -7.87
N ALA A 524 -22.78 16.10 -8.16
CA ALA A 524 -23.33 17.44 -7.99
C ALA A 524 -23.66 17.70 -6.51
N GLY A 525 -22.65 17.66 -5.63
CA GLY A 525 -22.82 17.82 -4.19
C GLY A 525 -21.82 17.03 -3.36
N LYS A 526 -22.12 16.88 -2.06
CA LYS A 526 -21.32 16.10 -1.11
C LYS A 526 -21.92 14.71 -0.93
N PRO A 527 -21.17 13.61 -1.12
CA PRO A 527 -21.69 12.27 -0.90
C PRO A 527 -22.01 12.03 0.58
N ILE A 528 -23.04 11.23 0.84
CA ILE A 528 -23.51 10.88 2.19
C ILE A 528 -23.54 9.37 2.41
N ARG A 529 -24.01 8.61 1.41
CA ARG A 529 -24.06 7.14 1.45
C ARG A 529 -23.78 6.59 0.05
N SER A 530 -22.99 5.54 -0.03
CA SER A 530 -22.82 4.71 -1.22
C SER A 530 -22.80 3.26 -0.75
N ASP A 531 -23.66 2.43 -1.29
CA ASP A 531 -23.69 1.00 -0.98
C ASP A 531 -24.05 0.21 -2.22
N TRP A 532 -23.27 -0.82 -2.50
CA TRP A 532 -23.50 -1.75 -3.60
C TRP A 532 -23.37 -3.17 -3.10
N ASP A 533 -24.37 -4.01 -3.42
CA ASP A 533 -24.29 -5.44 -3.16
C ASP A 533 -24.06 -6.20 -4.46
N HIS A 534 -22.84 -6.73 -4.61
CA HIS A 534 -22.41 -7.55 -5.75
C HIS A 534 -23.26 -8.81 -5.99
N ARG A 535 -24.03 -9.29 -5.00
CA ARG A 535 -24.92 -10.46 -5.15
C ARG A 535 -26.24 -10.08 -5.81
N THR A 536 -26.84 -8.97 -5.37
CA THR A 536 -28.16 -8.52 -5.84
C THR A 536 -28.07 -7.51 -6.98
N LEU A 537 -26.86 -6.98 -7.24
CA LEU A 537 -26.58 -5.87 -8.15
C LEU A 537 -27.36 -4.59 -7.83
N ARG A 538 -27.84 -4.45 -6.58
CA ARG A 538 -28.50 -3.24 -6.08
C ARG A 538 -27.45 -2.20 -5.72
N TYR A 539 -27.56 -1.01 -6.31
CA TYR A 539 -26.75 0.16 -5.99
C TYR A 539 -27.62 1.25 -5.35
N GLU A 540 -27.18 1.77 -4.21
CA GLU A 540 -27.79 2.89 -3.51
C GLU A 540 -26.77 4.02 -3.35
N PHE A 541 -27.18 5.24 -3.69
CA PHE A 541 -26.35 6.43 -3.53
C PHE A 541 -27.17 7.59 -2.98
N GLU A 542 -26.61 8.30 -2.00
CA GLU A 542 -27.17 9.54 -1.44
C GLU A 542 -26.12 10.64 -1.42
N TRP A 543 -26.54 11.85 -1.76
CA TRP A 543 -25.70 13.04 -1.70
C TRP A 543 -26.53 14.27 -1.30
N SER A 544 -25.87 15.31 -0.80
CA SER A 544 -26.48 16.62 -0.55
C SER A 544 -26.00 17.66 -1.55
N GLY A 545 -26.94 18.41 -2.13
CA GLY A 545 -26.68 19.63 -2.89
C GLY A 545 -26.87 20.88 -2.03
N GLU A 546 -26.14 21.95 -2.34
CA GLU A 546 -26.44 23.30 -1.85
C GLU A 546 -27.13 24.08 -2.99
N GLY A 547 -28.36 24.51 -2.77
CA GLY A 547 -29.17 25.13 -3.82
C GLY A 547 -28.67 26.51 -4.20
N GLY A 548 -28.36 26.71 -5.48
CA GLY A 548 -28.43 28.04 -6.08
C GLY A 548 -29.91 28.37 -6.24
N GLY A 549 -30.47 29.24 -5.40
CA GLY A 549 -31.91 29.56 -5.43
C GLY A 549 -32.40 29.99 -6.82
N GLU A 550 -33.72 30.11 -7.00
CA GLU A 550 -34.42 30.57 -8.23
C GLU A 550 -34.07 32.02 -8.67
N LYS A 551 -32.81 32.45 -8.58
CA LYS A 551 -32.37 33.66 -9.26
C LYS A 551 -32.27 33.32 -10.74
N GLN A 552 -33.24 33.84 -11.50
CA GLN A 552 -33.27 33.93 -12.96
C GLN A 552 -31.86 33.97 -13.54
N THR A 553 -31.45 32.87 -14.17
CA THR A 553 -30.17 32.69 -14.84
C THR A 553 -30.18 33.50 -16.15
N THR A 554 -29.94 34.80 -16.06
CA THR A 554 -29.42 35.57 -17.19
C THR A 554 -27.90 35.41 -17.19
N THR A 555 -27.41 34.28 -17.71
CA THR A 555 -26.10 33.98 -18.33
C THR A 555 -25.71 32.50 -18.10
N ASP A 556 -25.52 31.77 -19.21
CA ASP A 556 -25.09 30.37 -19.38
C ASP A 556 -25.88 29.24 -18.68
N ASP A 557 -27.01 28.88 -19.29
CA ASP A 557 -27.90 27.74 -18.96
C ASP A 557 -27.15 26.40 -18.76
N LEU A 558 -26.03 26.21 -19.47
CA LEU A 558 -25.18 25.02 -19.38
C LEU A 558 -24.43 24.87 -18.04
N SER A 559 -24.16 25.98 -17.33
CA SER A 559 -23.43 25.96 -16.06
C SER A 559 -24.33 25.56 -14.89
N ALA A 560 -25.56 26.08 -14.88
CA ALA A 560 -26.60 25.72 -13.91
C ALA A 560 -27.06 24.26 -14.07
N ASP A 561 -27.03 23.76 -15.31
CA ASP A 561 -27.38 22.39 -15.62
C ASP A 561 -26.35 21.38 -15.09
N LYS A 562 -25.04 21.68 -15.23
CA LYS A 562 -23.95 20.84 -14.67
C LYS A 562 -23.91 20.83 -13.15
N ALA A 563 -24.30 21.93 -12.50
CA ALA A 563 -24.32 22.03 -11.04
C ALA A 563 -25.32 21.06 -10.37
N ARG A 564 -26.22 20.46 -11.17
CA ARG A 564 -27.26 19.52 -10.71
C ARG A 564 -27.10 18.11 -11.29
N LEU A 565 -26.06 17.88 -12.08
CA LEU A 565 -25.85 16.63 -12.82
C LEU A 565 -24.81 15.75 -12.13
N THR A 566 -25.25 14.61 -11.65
CA THR A 566 -24.40 13.53 -11.13
C THR A 566 -24.21 12.48 -12.23
N GLU A 567 -22.96 12.06 -12.44
CA GLU A 567 -22.60 10.97 -13.37
C GLU A 567 -22.23 9.73 -12.57
N VAL A 568 -22.91 8.61 -12.86
CA VAL A 568 -22.70 7.31 -12.20
C VAL A 568 -22.22 6.31 -13.25
N PHE A 569 -21.06 5.71 -13.01
CA PHE A 569 -20.58 4.59 -13.81
C PHE A 569 -21.45 3.36 -13.54
N MET A 570 -21.93 2.70 -14.59
CA MET A 570 -22.78 1.52 -14.56
C MET A 570 -22.17 0.43 -15.46
N PRO A 571 -21.40 -0.51 -14.89
CA PRO A 571 -20.56 -1.42 -15.66
C PRO A 571 -21.35 -2.46 -16.46
N ASN A 572 -21.07 -2.57 -17.76
CA ASN A 572 -21.65 -3.60 -18.63
C ASN A 572 -21.31 -5.01 -18.16
N TYR A 573 -20.15 -5.20 -17.52
CA TYR A 573 -19.77 -6.47 -16.86
C TYR A 573 -20.91 -7.05 -16.02
N HIS A 574 -21.63 -6.19 -15.29
CA HIS A 574 -22.76 -6.59 -14.45
C HIS A 574 -24.13 -6.35 -15.09
N TYR A 575 -24.29 -5.26 -15.84
CA TYR A 575 -25.63 -4.75 -16.18
C TYR A 575 -26.04 -4.94 -17.65
N ALA A 576 -25.15 -5.35 -18.55
CA ALA A 576 -25.45 -5.39 -19.99
C ALA A 576 -26.59 -6.36 -20.37
N ASN A 577 -26.74 -7.44 -19.61
CA ASN A 577 -27.72 -8.49 -19.87
C ASN A 577 -28.99 -8.35 -19.01
N HIS A 578 -29.15 -7.25 -18.29
CA HIS A 578 -30.25 -7.03 -17.36
C HIS A 578 -31.04 -5.77 -17.72
N GLU A 579 -32.36 -5.84 -17.58
CA GLU A 579 -33.18 -4.63 -17.55
C GLU A 579 -32.99 -3.94 -16.19
N ILE A 580 -32.58 -2.67 -16.20
CA ILE A 580 -32.38 -1.89 -14.98
C ILE A 580 -33.63 -1.09 -14.61
N ARG A 581 -33.92 -1.06 -13.31
CA ARG A 581 -34.90 -0.17 -12.70
C ARG A 581 -34.17 0.89 -11.89
N VAL A 582 -34.34 2.14 -12.30
CA VAL A 582 -33.76 3.32 -11.65
C VAL A 582 -34.86 4.09 -10.91
N ARG A 583 -34.62 4.40 -9.64
CA ARG A 583 -35.47 5.27 -8.82
C ARG A 583 -34.63 6.42 -8.30
N VAL A 584 -35.11 7.65 -8.49
CA VAL A 584 -34.52 8.86 -7.95
C VAL A 584 -35.49 9.51 -6.96
N SER A 585 -34.99 10.19 -5.93
CA SER A 585 -35.84 10.94 -4.99
C SER A 585 -36.57 12.10 -5.66
N ASP A 586 -35.95 12.70 -6.66
CA ASP A 586 -36.38 13.92 -7.34
C ASP A 586 -35.65 14.07 -8.68
N GLY A 587 -36.17 14.97 -9.52
CA GLY A 587 -35.60 15.25 -10.83
C GLY A 587 -35.76 14.10 -11.83
N ASP A 588 -34.78 13.95 -12.71
CA ASP A 588 -34.82 13.02 -13.84
C ASP A 588 -33.51 12.25 -14.01
N TRP A 589 -33.54 11.21 -14.84
CA TRP A 589 -32.37 10.41 -15.15
C TRP A 589 -32.39 9.93 -16.60
N SER A 590 -31.20 9.64 -17.13
CA SER A 590 -31.02 8.98 -18.43
C SER A 590 -29.81 8.05 -18.38
N TYR A 591 -29.82 6.97 -19.18
CA TYR A 591 -28.76 5.97 -19.19
C TYR A 591 -28.16 5.82 -20.59
N ASP A 592 -26.85 5.97 -20.69
CA ASP A 592 -26.07 5.71 -21.91
C ASP A 592 -25.27 4.41 -21.71
N ALA A 593 -25.80 3.30 -22.22
CA ALA A 593 -25.21 1.97 -22.09
C ALA A 593 -23.86 1.84 -22.83
N ALA A 594 -23.67 2.56 -23.94
CA ALA A 594 -22.42 2.54 -24.70
C ALA A 594 -21.29 3.22 -23.90
N LYS A 595 -21.63 4.27 -23.16
CA LYS A 595 -20.69 4.94 -22.24
C LYS A 595 -20.70 4.38 -20.82
N GLN A 596 -21.52 3.35 -20.53
CA GLN A 596 -21.66 2.79 -19.19
C GLN A 596 -21.94 3.88 -18.14
N THR A 597 -22.79 4.86 -18.48
CA THR A 597 -22.98 6.05 -17.64
C THR A 597 -24.47 6.34 -17.44
N LEU A 598 -24.89 6.36 -16.17
CA LEU A 598 -26.19 6.86 -15.74
C LEU A 598 -26.03 8.33 -15.32
N LEU A 599 -26.82 9.18 -15.96
CA LEU A 599 -26.90 10.61 -15.67
C LEU A 599 -28.11 10.85 -14.78
N VAL A 600 -27.89 11.46 -13.62
CA VAL A 600 -28.96 11.81 -12.67
C VAL A 600 -28.95 13.31 -12.45
N ARG A 601 -30.07 13.95 -12.79
CA ARG A 601 -30.28 15.37 -12.60
C ARG A 601 -31.25 15.59 -11.46
N HIS A 602 -30.78 16.09 -10.33
CA HIS A 602 -31.70 16.40 -9.23
C HIS A 602 -32.52 17.66 -9.51
N ALA A 603 -33.65 17.82 -8.82
CA ALA A 603 -34.49 18.99 -8.96
C ALA A 603 -33.80 20.26 -8.43
N ALA A 604 -34.19 21.42 -8.93
CA ALA A 604 -33.75 22.68 -8.31
C ALA A 604 -34.41 22.83 -6.94
N HIS A 605 -33.65 23.32 -5.96
CA HIS A 605 -34.12 23.49 -4.59
C HIS A 605 -33.54 24.77 -3.96
N SER A 606 -34.21 25.31 -2.96
CA SER A 606 -33.69 26.40 -2.12
C SER A 606 -33.01 25.82 -0.88
N GLY A 607 -31.76 26.21 -0.62
CA GLY A 607 -31.00 25.72 0.53
C GLY A 607 -30.44 24.30 0.36
N ALA A 608 -30.10 23.62 1.45
CA ALA A 608 -29.54 22.27 1.42
C ALA A 608 -30.64 21.22 1.22
N ALA A 609 -30.47 20.32 0.24
CA ALA A 609 -31.36 19.20 0.01
C ALA A 609 -30.58 17.88 -0.05
N ARG A 610 -31.26 16.77 0.23
CA ARG A 610 -30.73 15.41 0.08
C ARG A 610 -31.39 14.76 -1.12
N HIS A 611 -30.58 14.08 -1.91
CA HIS A 611 -30.99 13.35 -3.09
C HIS A 611 -30.58 11.90 -2.94
N SER A 612 -31.35 10.99 -3.53
CA SER A 612 -31.04 9.58 -3.56
C SER A 612 -31.28 8.96 -4.92
N LEU A 613 -30.49 7.93 -5.19
CA LEU A 613 -30.56 7.08 -6.37
C LEU A 613 -30.57 5.63 -5.88
N VAL A 614 -31.46 4.83 -6.45
CA VAL A 614 -31.47 3.37 -6.31
C VAL A 614 -31.52 2.74 -7.69
N VAL A 615 -30.55 1.88 -8.00
CA VAL A 615 -30.52 1.07 -9.23
C VAL A 615 -30.63 -0.40 -8.86
N GLN A 616 -31.49 -1.14 -9.57
CA GLN A 616 -31.68 -2.58 -9.39
C GLN A 616 -31.88 -3.26 -10.73
N ILE A 617 -31.64 -4.57 -10.81
CA ILE A 617 -32.05 -5.39 -11.95
C ILE A 617 -33.50 -5.87 -11.76
N CYS A 618 -34.25 -6.01 -12.87
CA CYS A 618 -35.64 -6.47 -12.82
C CYS A 618 -35.79 -7.97 -12.52
N ASP A 619 -34.76 -8.77 -12.80
CA ASP A 619 -34.70 -10.24 -12.73
C ASP A 619 -33.86 -10.75 -11.54
N GLN A 620 -33.86 -10.02 -10.42
CA GLN A 620 -33.00 -10.28 -9.25
C GLN A 620 -33.04 -11.74 -8.76
N SER A 621 -34.23 -12.33 -8.61
CA SER A 621 -34.36 -13.71 -8.09
C SER A 621 -33.77 -14.75 -9.04
N GLU A 622 -33.92 -14.55 -10.36
CA GLU A 622 -33.33 -15.44 -11.38
C GLU A 622 -31.80 -15.31 -11.40
N HIS A 623 -31.31 -14.07 -11.31
CA HIS A 623 -29.87 -13.79 -11.20
C HIS A 623 -29.26 -14.48 -9.97
N LEU A 624 -29.87 -14.35 -8.79
CA LEU A 624 -29.39 -14.99 -7.56
C LEU A 624 -29.37 -16.51 -7.68
N LEU A 625 -30.43 -17.11 -8.24
CA LEU A 625 -30.47 -18.55 -8.47
C LEU A 625 -29.34 -19.00 -9.41
N LYS A 626 -29.10 -18.28 -10.51
CA LYS A 626 -27.98 -18.55 -11.41
C LYS A 626 -26.63 -18.46 -10.68
N ARG A 627 -26.42 -17.42 -9.86
CA ARG A 627 -25.20 -17.26 -9.06
C ARG A 627 -24.97 -18.44 -8.11
N VAL A 628 -26.02 -18.98 -7.50
CA VAL A 628 -25.94 -20.16 -6.61
C VAL A 628 -25.58 -21.40 -7.41
N LEU A 629 -26.22 -21.63 -8.56
CA LEU A 629 -25.96 -22.79 -9.40
C LEU A 629 -24.52 -22.80 -9.93
N GLU A 630 -24.01 -21.66 -10.41
CA GLU A 630 -22.62 -21.52 -10.86
C GLU A 630 -21.63 -21.81 -9.73
N ARG A 631 -21.91 -21.30 -8.53
CA ARG A 631 -21.13 -21.55 -7.31
C ARG A 631 -21.12 -23.05 -6.99
N ARG A 632 -22.28 -23.70 -6.88
CA ARG A 632 -22.35 -25.15 -6.60
C ARG A 632 -21.67 -26.01 -7.67
N GLN A 633 -21.71 -25.59 -8.94
CA GLN A 633 -21.05 -26.32 -10.03
C GLN A 633 -19.53 -26.19 -10.00
N ALA A 634 -19.00 -25.03 -9.59
CA ALA A 634 -17.55 -24.77 -9.58
C ALA A 634 -16.85 -25.20 -8.29
N GLY A 635 -17.59 -25.30 -7.18
CA GLY A 635 -17.02 -25.52 -5.85
C GLY A 635 -16.95 -26.99 -5.45
N PRO A 636 -16.18 -27.30 -4.39
CA PRO A 636 -16.31 -28.61 -3.75
C PRO A 636 -17.74 -28.76 -3.17
N PRO A 637 -18.26 -29.99 -3.07
CA PRO A 637 -19.54 -30.25 -2.42
C PRO A 637 -19.55 -29.68 -0.99
N ASP A 638 -20.58 -28.91 -0.66
CA ASP A 638 -20.81 -28.38 0.68
C ASP A 638 -21.95 -29.16 1.31
N PHE A 639 -21.61 -30.11 2.20
CA PHE A 639 -22.56 -31.06 2.79
C PHE A 639 -23.81 -30.39 3.38
N LEU A 640 -23.74 -29.14 3.87
CA LEU A 640 -24.91 -28.46 4.43
C LEU A 640 -25.77 -27.79 3.36
N PHE A 641 -25.16 -27.10 2.40
CA PHE A 641 -25.91 -26.41 1.34
C PHE A 641 -26.41 -27.36 0.25
N ASP A 642 -25.71 -28.46 0.01
CA ASP A 642 -26.13 -29.49 -0.95
C ASP A 642 -27.40 -30.24 -0.51
N LEU A 643 -27.73 -30.20 0.78
CA LEU A 643 -28.96 -30.80 1.33
C LEU A 643 -30.21 -29.94 1.11
N ILE A 644 -30.06 -28.65 0.76
CA ILE A 644 -31.19 -27.75 0.51
C ILE A 644 -31.30 -27.37 -0.98
N PRO A 645 -32.52 -27.12 -1.49
CA PRO A 645 -32.70 -26.66 -2.87
C PRO A 645 -31.93 -25.35 -3.14
N PRO A 646 -31.32 -25.18 -4.33
CA PRO A 646 -30.63 -23.93 -4.70
C PRO A 646 -31.50 -22.67 -4.57
N SER A 647 -32.82 -22.80 -4.76
CA SER A 647 -33.76 -21.69 -4.59
C SER A 647 -33.88 -21.20 -3.15
N TRP A 648 -33.67 -22.06 -2.16
CA TRP A 648 -33.66 -21.67 -0.74
C TRP A 648 -32.40 -20.89 -0.40
N GLU A 649 -31.25 -21.31 -0.93
CA GLU A 649 -30.00 -20.56 -0.79
C GLU A 649 -30.10 -19.19 -1.46
N ALA A 650 -30.64 -19.11 -2.68
CA ALA A 650 -30.88 -17.84 -3.37
C ALA A 650 -31.83 -16.92 -2.58
N TRP A 651 -32.86 -17.49 -1.96
CA TRP A 651 -33.77 -16.76 -1.08
C TRP A 651 -33.08 -16.25 0.20
N PHE A 652 -32.17 -17.03 0.80
CA PHE A 652 -31.35 -16.55 1.91
C PHE A 652 -30.44 -15.40 1.50
N ASP A 653 -29.81 -15.47 0.32
CA ASP A 653 -28.99 -14.38 -0.22
C ASP A 653 -29.82 -13.11 -0.47
N GLU A 654 -31.05 -13.26 -0.95
CA GLU A 654 -32.02 -12.16 -1.11
C GLU A 654 -32.39 -11.51 0.23
N MET A 655 -32.59 -12.33 1.27
CA MET A 655 -32.95 -11.85 2.61
C MET A 655 -31.78 -11.33 3.45
N ALA A 656 -30.54 -11.69 3.12
CA ALA A 656 -29.33 -11.40 3.92
C ALA A 656 -29.07 -9.90 4.21
N ASN A 657 -29.82 -9.00 3.55
CA ASN A 657 -29.73 -7.54 3.74
C ASN A 657 -30.91 -6.94 4.54
N GLY A 658 -31.87 -7.76 4.98
CA GLY A 658 -33.02 -7.31 5.77
C GLY A 658 -32.88 -7.58 7.28
N PRO A 659 -33.51 -6.77 8.16
CA PRO A 659 -33.54 -7.03 9.60
C PRO A 659 -34.30 -8.32 9.98
N GLU A 660 -34.97 -8.97 9.04
CA GLU A 660 -35.84 -10.14 9.25
C GLU A 660 -35.09 -11.48 9.37
N VAL A 661 -33.80 -11.54 9.01
CA VAL A 661 -32.98 -12.78 9.05
C VAL A 661 -32.93 -13.40 10.44
N PHE A 662 -32.91 -12.58 11.50
CA PHE A 662 -32.86 -13.05 12.89
C PHE A 662 -34.12 -13.80 13.32
N LEU A 663 -35.28 -13.52 12.72
CA LEU A 663 -36.56 -14.15 13.04
C LEU A 663 -36.73 -15.53 12.39
N PHE A 664 -36.06 -15.78 11.24
CA PHE A 664 -36.20 -17.02 10.48
C PHE A 664 -35.07 -18.04 10.70
N CYS A 665 -33.89 -17.63 11.17
CA CYS A 665 -32.81 -18.56 11.48
C CYS A 665 -33.04 -19.39 12.76
N LEU A 666 -33.80 -18.88 13.73
CA LEU A 666 -34.09 -19.60 14.98
C LEU A 666 -34.86 -20.93 14.77
N PRO A 667 -35.95 -20.96 13.97
CA PRO A 667 -36.65 -22.20 13.62
C PRO A 667 -35.78 -23.20 12.86
N LEU A 668 -34.95 -22.74 11.92
CA LEU A 668 -34.08 -23.63 11.14
C LEU A 668 -32.97 -24.24 11.99
N LEU A 669 -32.37 -23.47 12.89
CA LEU A 669 -31.40 -23.96 13.87
C LEU A 669 -32.04 -24.96 14.83
N THR A 670 -33.29 -24.74 15.27
CA THR A 670 -34.01 -25.71 16.12
C THR A 670 -34.39 -26.98 15.37
N ILE A 671 -34.75 -26.90 14.09
CA ILE A 671 -35.01 -28.08 13.24
C ILE A 671 -33.71 -28.86 12.99
N LEU A 672 -32.60 -28.18 12.66
CA LEU A 672 -31.29 -28.82 12.47
C LEU A 672 -30.77 -29.47 13.76
N PHE A 673 -30.97 -28.80 14.91
CA PHE A 673 -30.64 -29.35 16.23
C PHE A 673 -31.52 -30.56 16.59
N ALA A 674 -32.81 -30.53 16.24
CA ALA A 674 -33.73 -31.65 16.44
C ALA A 674 -33.39 -32.86 15.54
N ILE A 675 -33.00 -32.62 14.29
CA ILE A 675 -32.54 -33.67 13.37
C ILE A 675 -31.21 -34.26 13.87
N ALA A 676 -30.26 -33.44 14.32
CA ALA A 676 -29.00 -33.91 14.88
C ALA A 676 -29.19 -34.78 16.14
N ILE A 677 -30.17 -34.46 16.99
CA ILE A 677 -30.52 -35.27 18.17
C ILE A 677 -31.14 -36.62 17.75
N GLN A 678 -31.90 -36.69 16.65
CA GLN A 678 -32.47 -37.96 16.16
C GLN A 678 -31.44 -38.95 15.61
N PHE A 679 -30.26 -38.48 15.19
CA PHE A 679 -29.15 -39.35 14.75
C PHE A 679 -28.20 -39.75 15.88
N LEU A 680 -28.43 -39.28 17.11
CA LEU A 680 -27.64 -39.56 18.32
C LEU A 680 -28.36 -40.48 19.32
N VAL A 681 -29.51 -41.07 18.95
CA VAL A 681 -30.30 -42.02 19.76
C VAL A 681 -30.30 -43.41 19.15
#